data_AF-A0A8K0T398-F1
#
_entry.id   AF-A0A8K0T398-F1
#
_cell.length_a   1.000
_cell.length_b   1.000
_cell.length_c   1.000
_cell.angle_alpha   90.00
_cell.angle_beta   90.00
_cell.angle_gamma   90.00
#
_symmetry.space_group_name_H-M   'P 1'
#
loop_
_entity.id
_entity.type
_entity.pdbx_description
1 polymer ?
#
loop_
_entity_poly.entity_id
_entity_poly.type
_entity_poly.pdbx_seq_one_letter_code
_entity_poly.pdbx_strand_id
1 'polypeptide(L)'
;MDFLKKAKSQVKGAVQDAHVLYNQYKQQTTVQDASHGYQSNGHGYHYPQADPRLSYAPQPGHQAPQTQSDFHWSPVQPQEHPVPPPSLPPPVRNPYQMNSLEQALPPIPNFNTQRSVNPGTPCPGHKASLTDVTQFYIFKPEILSHLQPTVAPDHFSVCQACFLAHVSPHERLASNFEMRNKAKPHPDAPRASFEKLTCDFALPSVGQIFFRECLPSQSVAPLLEYARRCRGLAACSGQVMTEPTRYYESRHGDGFGCCESCFESFVRCTAFERDMAARPPETNWYCDLGARGFLYRAYVGELRGPNPNFKLFSVKAKKRGALPSCPGVGIPIAPLGSPEPHFTYEAVGGKTGVFCQACYFDKVLGTSMEPHFHVYNRLEEQYYGNISCDLASQQSSFAMKAAIRSRDDEVWRRCMSGRENLPACSGIAGVDEESLLGEAPRWYCFSEFPSIEVCPFCYCATVEVLGASHLFAPVQRAPRSGIVRMCYLAEASDLTADPSDAKNFENTLVWRGTMLRNWLFHGYDWQGNFYGLQHVAKEIASWPPPCGSDRRAFKPINERKWYGNHFLAEGDENKIGISVCEECFTHYIKGSPLEWFVGVDLSDKTNSRHPDGFACNVPTRRTRDELDAACQEGNFLRFANYFARRRGCEARRQAIDNLCNEQAQRQRQDVAVLNMQNQMASINLMQQLNANMNSTIMGIGGSVAEAAAADHGQRYGNPTVGYGFLTPNGAAAAQAQVDASVRNRGQTGVSRADFKPSGSTWEDTQQVLALARAINVEWDAIK
;
A
#
# COMPACT_ATOMS: atom_id res chain seq x y z
N MET A 1 11.41 9.63 -13.42
CA MET A 1 12.08 9.15 -12.18
C MET A 1 12.51 7.68 -12.30
N ASP A 2 11.64 6.77 -12.70
CA ASP A 2 11.97 5.33 -12.78
C ASP A 2 12.97 4.96 -13.88
N PHE A 3 13.02 5.73 -14.98
CA PHE A 3 14.02 5.55 -16.01
C PHE A 3 15.46 5.80 -15.52
N LEU A 4 15.68 6.88 -14.76
CA LEU A 4 17.00 7.20 -14.17
C LEU A 4 17.41 6.18 -13.08
N LYS A 5 16.43 5.65 -12.33
CA LYS A 5 16.68 4.56 -11.37
C LYS A 5 17.03 3.25 -12.10
N LYS A 6 16.34 2.92 -13.18
CA LYS A 6 16.60 1.72 -14.00
C LYS A 6 17.94 1.81 -14.72
N ALA A 7 18.29 2.97 -15.27
CA ALA A 7 19.61 3.22 -15.88
C ALA A 7 20.74 3.13 -14.84
N LYS A 8 20.59 3.73 -13.65
CA LYS A 8 21.57 3.57 -12.54
C LYS A 8 21.71 2.12 -12.08
N SER A 9 20.60 1.39 -11.99
CA SER A 9 20.59 -0.04 -11.63
C SER A 9 21.33 -0.89 -12.66
N GLN A 10 21.10 -0.65 -13.95
CA GLN A 10 21.76 -1.39 -15.03
C GLN A 10 23.26 -1.10 -15.12
N VAL A 11 23.67 0.16 -14.94
CA VAL A 11 25.09 0.55 -14.88
C VAL A 11 25.78 -0.09 -13.66
N LYS A 12 25.10 -0.12 -12.51
CA LYS A 12 25.65 -0.77 -11.29
C LYS A 12 25.83 -2.28 -11.48
N GLY A 13 24.88 -2.94 -12.15
CA GLY A 13 24.97 -4.36 -12.52
C GLY A 13 26.16 -4.63 -13.44
N ALA A 14 26.31 -3.87 -14.52
CA ALA A 14 27.41 -4.04 -15.47
C ALA A 14 28.80 -3.83 -14.83
N VAL A 15 28.93 -2.91 -13.86
CA VAL A 15 30.17 -2.70 -13.11
C VAL A 15 30.46 -3.87 -12.17
N GLN A 16 29.44 -4.46 -11.54
CA GLN A 16 29.61 -5.66 -10.71
C GLN A 16 30.04 -6.87 -11.55
N ASP A 17 29.44 -7.07 -12.72
CA ASP A 17 29.80 -8.17 -13.63
C ASP A 17 31.24 -8.04 -14.14
N ALA A 18 31.67 -6.81 -14.50
CA ALA A 18 33.05 -6.53 -14.87
C ALA A 18 34.03 -6.79 -13.72
N HIS A 19 33.64 -6.50 -12.47
CA HIS A 19 34.46 -6.75 -11.29
C HIS A 19 34.60 -8.26 -10.98
N VAL A 20 33.54 -9.04 -11.20
CA VAL A 20 33.57 -10.51 -11.08
C VAL A 20 34.49 -11.13 -12.12
N LEU A 21 34.39 -10.70 -13.38
CA LEU A 21 35.27 -11.17 -14.46
C LEU A 21 36.74 -10.82 -14.21
N TYR A 22 37.02 -9.62 -13.70
CA TYR A 22 38.38 -9.21 -13.31
C TYR A 22 38.95 -10.08 -12.18
N ASN A 23 38.14 -10.44 -11.18
CA ASN A 23 38.58 -11.31 -10.08
C ASN A 23 38.79 -12.76 -10.53
N GLN A 24 37.97 -13.27 -11.47
CA GLN A 24 38.18 -14.58 -12.08
C GLN A 24 39.49 -14.62 -12.88
N TYR A 25 39.78 -13.57 -13.66
CA TYR A 25 41.06 -13.42 -14.37
C TYR A 25 42.26 -13.43 -13.39
N LYS A 26 42.16 -12.69 -12.29
CA LYS A 26 43.20 -12.64 -11.25
C LYS A 26 43.43 -14.01 -10.59
N GLN A 27 42.38 -14.80 -10.39
CA GLN A 27 42.52 -16.16 -9.85
C GLN A 27 43.21 -17.11 -10.84
N GLN A 28 42.92 -16.97 -12.15
CA GLN A 28 43.56 -17.79 -13.18
C GLN A 28 45.06 -17.49 -13.33
N THR A 29 45.47 -16.22 -13.20
CA THR A 29 46.90 -15.86 -13.23
C THR A 29 47.65 -16.32 -11.98
N THR A 30 47.01 -16.31 -10.80
CA THR A 30 47.64 -16.78 -9.55
C THR A 30 47.89 -18.30 -9.55
N VAL A 31 47.09 -19.07 -10.30
CA VAL A 31 47.26 -20.54 -10.43
C VAL A 31 48.38 -20.89 -11.41
N GLN A 32 48.68 -20.04 -12.40
CA GLN A 32 49.82 -20.25 -13.30
C GLN A 32 51.16 -19.96 -12.61
N ASP A 33 51.23 -18.93 -11.76
CA ASP A 33 52.46 -18.58 -11.03
C ASP A 33 52.85 -19.60 -9.94
N ALA A 34 51.89 -20.39 -9.43
CA ALA A 34 52.15 -21.43 -8.43
C ALA A 34 52.76 -22.73 -9.00
N SER A 35 52.89 -22.85 -10.33
CA SER A 35 53.41 -24.04 -11.01
C SER A 35 54.91 -24.00 -11.36
N HIS A 36 55.60 -22.87 -11.10
CA HIS A 36 57.03 -22.71 -11.29
C HIS A 36 57.72 -22.11 -10.05
N GLY A 37 58.32 -22.93 -9.19
CA GLY A 37 59.13 -22.44 -8.08
C GLY A 37 59.69 -23.52 -7.15
N TYR A 38 60.78 -24.15 -7.56
CA TYR A 38 61.60 -25.08 -6.78
C TYR A 38 62.54 -24.33 -5.79
N GLN A 39 62.62 -24.87 -4.57
CA GLN A 39 63.70 -24.87 -3.56
C GLN A 39 64.84 -23.84 -3.61
N SER A 40 65.04 -23.11 -2.50
CA SER A 40 66.38 -22.92 -1.93
C SER A 40 66.34 -22.73 -0.40
N ASN A 41 67.26 -23.41 0.29
CA ASN A 41 67.51 -23.38 1.72
C ASN A 41 68.30 -22.12 2.13
N GLY A 42 68.07 -21.61 3.34
CA GLY A 42 68.94 -20.61 3.97
C GLY A 42 68.60 -20.38 5.45
N HIS A 43 69.48 -20.84 6.34
CA HIS A 43 69.45 -20.67 7.80
C HIS A 43 69.77 -19.22 8.25
N GLY A 44 69.21 -18.78 9.37
CA GLY A 44 69.68 -17.58 10.10
C GLY A 44 68.83 -17.22 11.33
N TYR A 45 69.48 -17.13 12.49
CA TYR A 45 68.96 -17.03 13.88
C TYR A 45 68.45 -15.64 14.31
N HIS A 46 67.38 -15.56 15.15
CA HIS A 46 67.40 -15.06 16.56
C HIS A 46 65.99 -14.83 17.19
N TYR A 47 65.87 -15.22 18.47
CA TYR A 47 64.78 -15.19 19.47
C TYR A 47 64.44 -13.76 20.06
N PRO A 48 63.52 -13.58 21.05
CA PRO A 48 62.12 -14.01 21.19
C PRO A 48 61.18 -12.93 21.84
N GLN A 49 59.87 -13.19 21.96
CA GLN A 49 59.14 -12.84 23.20
C GLN A 49 57.79 -13.57 23.36
N ALA A 50 57.76 -14.38 24.43
CA ALA A 50 56.66 -14.69 25.35
C ALA A 50 55.23 -15.03 24.85
N ASP A 51 54.97 -16.33 24.84
CA ASP A 51 53.74 -17.05 25.22
C ASP A 51 53.29 -16.66 26.68
N PRO A 52 52.06 -16.91 27.18
CA PRO A 52 51.46 -18.26 27.19
C PRO A 52 49.96 -18.39 26.90
N ARG A 53 49.64 -19.41 26.09
CA ARG A 53 48.78 -20.60 26.36
C ARG A 53 47.37 -20.38 26.98
N LEU A 54 46.31 -21.03 26.49
CA LEU A 54 46.14 -22.48 26.45
C LEU A 54 45.15 -22.92 25.35
N SER A 55 45.60 -23.87 24.51
CA SER A 55 44.77 -24.75 23.69
C SER A 55 44.41 -26.01 24.48
N TYR A 56 43.24 -26.62 24.20
CA TYR A 56 43.10 -28.08 24.18
C TYR A 56 41.92 -28.51 23.28
N ALA A 57 42.22 -29.44 22.39
CA ALA A 57 41.36 -30.38 21.69
C ALA A 57 42.23 -31.65 21.44
N PRO A 58 41.74 -32.83 21.03
CA PRO A 58 40.40 -33.45 21.10
C PRO A 58 40.44 -34.96 21.52
N GLN A 59 39.28 -35.63 21.34
CA GLN A 59 39.02 -37.09 21.09
C GLN A 59 38.32 -37.90 22.21
N PRO A 60 37.80 -39.13 21.96
CA PRO A 60 36.48 -39.39 21.35
C PRO A 60 35.64 -40.46 22.11
N GLY A 61 34.36 -40.62 21.74
CA GLY A 61 33.60 -41.86 21.97
C GLY A 61 32.56 -41.82 23.10
N HIS A 62 31.28 -42.01 22.75
CA HIS A 62 30.51 -43.22 23.07
C HIS A 62 29.00 -43.00 22.80
N GLN A 63 28.48 -43.86 21.92
CA GLN A 63 27.20 -44.59 21.93
C GLN A 63 25.91 -43.89 22.39
N ALA A 64 24.92 -43.98 21.50
CA ALA A 64 23.50 -43.69 21.68
C ALA A 64 22.80 -44.61 22.70
N PRO A 65 21.59 -44.23 23.13
CA PRO A 65 20.46 -45.11 22.85
C PRO A 65 19.29 -44.39 22.17
N GLN A 66 18.72 -45.10 21.20
CA GLN A 66 17.41 -44.85 20.60
C GLN A 66 16.31 -45.18 21.61
N THR A 67 15.29 -44.33 21.70
CA THR A 67 13.96 -44.72 22.16
C THR A 67 12.94 -44.19 21.17
N GLN A 68 12.46 -45.10 20.31
CA GLN A 68 11.21 -44.98 19.58
C GLN A 68 10.04 -45.08 20.57
N SER A 69 9.06 -44.19 20.45
CA SER A 69 7.73 -44.38 21.04
C SER A 69 6.67 -44.15 19.96
N ASP A 70 6.31 -45.24 19.29
CA ASP A 70 5.10 -45.35 18.49
C ASP A 70 3.88 -45.30 19.42
N PHE A 71 3.02 -44.29 19.25
CA PHE A 71 1.68 -44.29 19.85
C PHE A 71 0.64 -44.48 18.74
N HIS A 72 0.26 -45.75 18.58
CA HIS A 72 -0.87 -46.21 17.77
C HIS A 72 -2.16 -46.01 18.60
N TRP A 73 -3.11 -45.22 18.10
CA TRP A 73 -4.46 -45.14 18.68
C TRP A 73 -5.41 -46.01 17.86
N SER A 74 -6.04 -46.99 18.52
CA SER A 74 -7.25 -47.66 18.02
C SER A 74 -8.41 -47.43 19.01
N PRO A 75 -9.65 -47.30 18.52
CA PRO A 75 -10.78 -46.84 19.33
C PRO A 75 -11.50 -48.01 20.00
N VAL A 76 -11.87 -47.84 21.27
CA VAL A 76 -12.75 -48.76 21.99
C VAL A 76 -14.08 -48.06 22.25
N GLN A 77 -15.18 -48.72 21.86
CA GLN A 77 -16.57 -48.31 22.07
C GLN A 77 -16.97 -48.34 23.56
N PRO A 78 -17.98 -47.55 23.99
CA PRO A 78 -18.47 -47.55 25.36
C PRO A 78 -19.62 -48.57 25.56
N GLN A 79 -19.57 -49.32 26.66
CA GLN A 79 -20.71 -50.02 27.23
C GLN A 79 -21.20 -49.33 28.51
N GLU A 80 -22.53 -49.30 28.63
CA GLU A 80 -23.33 -48.72 29.70
C GLU A 80 -23.35 -49.59 30.96
N HIS A 81 -23.30 -48.97 32.15
CA HIS A 81 -24.31 -49.03 33.24
C HIS A 81 -23.76 -48.62 34.63
N PRO A 82 -24.63 -48.19 35.57
CA PRO A 82 -24.30 -47.20 36.61
C PRO A 82 -24.10 -47.80 38.00
N VAL A 83 -23.29 -47.13 38.85
CA VAL A 83 -23.19 -47.38 40.30
C VAL A 83 -23.23 -46.02 41.03
N PRO A 84 -24.04 -45.87 42.10
CA PRO A 84 -24.21 -44.59 42.81
C PRO A 84 -23.04 -44.28 43.77
N PRO A 85 -22.78 -43.00 44.07
CA PRO A 85 -21.67 -42.61 44.95
C PRO A 85 -22.02 -42.71 46.45
N PRO A 86 -21.05 -43.06 47.31
CA PRO A 86 -21.21 -43.00 48.76
C PRO A 86 -21.10 -41.56 49.29
N SER A 87 -21.92 -41.27 50.29
CA SER A 87 -22.01 -40.01 51.02
C SER A 87 -20.78 -39.75 51.91
N LEU A 88 -20.17 -38.58 51.76
CA LEU A 88 -19.13 -38.06 52.65
C LEU A 88 -19.72 -37.22 53.80
N PRO A 89 -19.15 -37.28 55.01
CA PRO A 89 -19.61 -36.52 56.18
C PRO A 89 -19.17 -35.04 56.13
N PRO A 90 -19.84 -34.14 56.89
CA PRO A 90 -19.61 -32.70 56.83
C PRO A 90 -18.30 -32.29 57.52
N PRO A 91 -17.63 -31.22 57.08
CA PRO A 91 -16.38 -30.77 57.69
C PRO A 91 -16.61 -30.01 59.00
N VAL A 92 -15.77 -30.36 59.96
CA VAL A 92 -15.60 -29.73 61.28
C VAL A 92 -15.11 -28.29 61.12
N ARG A 93 -15.79 -27.36 61.79
CA ARG A 93 -15.36 -25.96 61.97
C ARG A 93 -14.08 -25.91 62.81
N ASN A 94 -13.07 -25.19 62.34
CA ASN A 94 -12.02 -24.66 63.22
C ASN A 94 -11.84 -23.16 62.95
N PRO A 95 -11.83 -22.28 63.99
CA PRO A 95 -11.83 -20.84 63.83
C PRO A 95 -10.41 -20.28 63.97
N TYR A 96 -9.81 -19.85 62.86
CA TYR A 96 -8.75 -18.85 62.93
C TYR A 96 -8.98 -17.80 61.84
N GLN A 97 -9.43 -16.64 62.31
CA GLN A 97 -9.58 -15.40 61.56
C GLN A 97 -8.21 -14.86 61.17
N MET A 98 -8.02 -14.57 59.88
CA MET A 98 -7.20 -13.44 59.46
C MET A 98 -8.06 -12.54 58.58
N ASN A 99 -8.23 -11.30 59.05
CA ASN A 99 -8.92 -10.23 58.37
C ASN A 99 -8.10 -9.78 57.15
N SER A 100 -8.58 -10.04 55.94
CA SER A 100 -8.29 -9.22 54.76
C SER A 100 -9.59 -8.65 54.23
N LEU A 101 -9.69 -7.32 54.26
CA LEU A 101 -10.75 -6.54 53.63
C LEU A 101 -10.65 -6.68 52.09
N GLU A 102 -11.09 -7.82 51.56
CA GLU A 102 -11.56 -7.92 50.18
C GLU A 102 -13.08 -7.72 50.21
N GLN A 103 -13.50 -6.50 49.90
CA GLN A 103 -14.90 -6.23 49.56
C GLN A 103 -15.23 -7.07 48.32
N ALA A 104 -15.97 -8.15 48.53
CA ALA A 104 -16.56 -8.93 47.45
C ALA A 104 -17.46 -8.01 46.61
N LEU A 105 -16.95 -7.61 45.44
CA LEU A 105 -17.77 -6.97 44.41
C LEU A 105 -18.95 -7.92 44.09
N PRO A 106 -20.18 -7.39 43.96
CA PRO A 106 -21.33 -8.22 43.58
C PRO A 106 -21.05 -8.92 42.24
N PRO A 107 -21.60 -10.14 42.03
CA PRO A 107 -21.45 -10.85 40.77
C PRO A 107 -21.88 -9.95 39.61
N ILE A 108 -20.97 -9.77 38.65
CA ILE A 108 -21.17 -8.93 37.48
C ILE A 108 -22.37 -9.50 36.71
N PRO A 109 -23.41 -8.70 36.41
CA PRO A 109 -24.48 -9.11 35.52
C PRO A 109 -23.88 -9.57 34.20
N ASN A 110 -24.13 -10.83 33.84
CA ASN A 110 -23.58 -11.44 32.65
C ASN A 110 -24.12 -10.68 31.42
N PHE A 111 -23.24 -10.11 30.60
CA PHE A 111 -23.54 -9.25 29.43
C PHE A 111 -24.37 -9.96 28.32
N ASN A 112 -24.74 -11.22 28.54
CA ASN A 112 -25.17 -12.18 27.53
C ASN A 112 -26.67 -12.32 27.30
N THR A 113 -27.53 -11.53 27.95
CA THR A 113 -28.93 -11.42 27.52
C THR A 113 -29.13 -10.28 26.53
N GLN A 114 -28.38 -10.30 25.42
CA GLN A 114 -28.84 -9.72 24.16
C GLN A 114 -29.93 -10.61 23.53
N ARG A 115 -30.91 -11.07 24.32
CA ARG A 115 -32.18 -11.49 23.75
C ARG A 115 -32.88 -10.20 23.37
N SER A 116 -32.85 -9.89 22.08
CA SER A 116 -33.58 -8.77 21.50
C SER A 116 -35.06 -8.92 21.86
N VAL A 117 -35.51 -8.19 22.88
CA VAL A 117 -36.93 -8.17 23.27
C VAL A 117 -37.75 -7.34 22.26
N ASN A 118 -37.10 -6.70 21.28
CA ASN A 118 -37.76 -6.05 20.14
C ASN A 118 -37.25 -6.58 18.79
N PRO A 119 -38.11 -6.70 17.75
CA PRO A 119 -37.72 -7.08 16.38
C PRO A 119 -37.00 -5.94 15.61
N GLY A 120 -36.18 -5.14 16.30
CA GLY A 120 -35.41 -4.04 15.71
C GLY A 120 -34.09 -4.45 15.07
N THR A 121 -33.45 -3.52 14.36
CA THR A 121 -32.11 -3.67 13.78
C THR A 121 -31.08 -4.03 14.87
N PRO A 122 -30.25 -5.07 14.71
CA PRO A 122 -29.24 -5.43 15.71
C PRO A 122 -28.19 -4.32 15.86
N CYS A 123 -27.55 -4.25 17.03
CA CYS A 123 -26.47 -3.31 17.26
C CYS A 123 -25.35 -3.51 16.20
N PRO A 124 -24.86 -2.43 15.55
CA PRO A 124 -23.78 -2.54 14.57
C PRO A 124 -22.42 -2.92 15.21
N GLY A 125 -22.36 -3.00 16.54
CA GLY A 125 -21.14 -3.21 17.30
C GLY A 125 -20.20 -2.03 17.14
N HIS A 126 -18.91 -2.32 16.97
CA HIS A 126 -17.85 -1.32 16.80
C HIS A 126 -17.65 -0.88 15.34
N LYS A 127 -18.46 -1.41 14.42
CA LYS A 127 -18.41 -0.99 13.02
C LYS A 127 -19.14 0.34 12.92
N ALA A 128 -18.51 1.29 12.25
CA ALA A 128 -19.15 2.56 11.95
C ALA A 128 -20.35 2.26 11.04
N SER A 129 -21.54 2.65 11.48
CA SER A 129 -22.80 2.45 10.75
C SER A 129 -23.32 3.79 10.30
N LEU A 130 -23.91 3.81 9.11
CA LEU A 130 -24.52 5.00 8.53
C LEU A 130 -25.67 5.48 9.42
N THR A 131 -25.68 6.79 9.72
CA THR A 131 -26.77 7.43 10.49
C THR A 131 -28.12 7.36 9.76
N ASP A 132 -28.08 7.10 8.45
CA ASP A 132 -29.27 6.89 7.64
C ASP A 132 -29.93 5.53 7.85
N VAL A 133 -29.14 4.50 8.19
CA VAL A 133 -29.59 3.10 8.37
C VAL A 133 -29.83 2.78 9.83
N THR A 134 -28.99 3.31 10.73
CA THR A 134 -29.07 3.08 12.17
C THR A 134 -29.39 4.37 12.88
N GLN A 135 -30.50 4.39 13.64
CA GLN A 135 -30.78 5.52 14.52
C GLN A 135 -29.82 5.50 15.71
N PHE A 136 -29.25 6.66 16.02
CA PHE A 136 -28.39 6.86 17.19
C PHE A 136 -29.02 7.84 18.17
N TYR A 137 -28.64 7.69 19.43
CA TYR A 137 -28.91 8.61 20.53
C TYR A 137 -27.59 9.19 21.01
N ILE A 138 -27.55 10.51 21.18
CA ILE A 138 -26.39 11.28 21.63
C ILE A 138 -26.76 11.99 22.94
N PHE A 139 -25.76 12.47 23.67
CA PHE A 139 -26.04 13.32 24.82
C PHE A 139 -26.66 14.65 24.37
N LYS A 140 -27.63 15.12 25.16
CA LYS A 140 -28.23 16.44 24.96
C LYS A 140 -27.19 17.56 25.00
N PRO A 141 -27.30 18.59 24.13
CA PRO A 141 -26.36 19.71 24.11
C PRO A 141 -26.19 20.39 25.47
N GLU A 142 -27.26 20.49 26.26
CA GLU A 142 -27.22 21.12 27.59
C GLU A 142 -26.29 20.35 28.53
N ILE A 143 -26.32 19.01 28.48
CA ILE A 143 -25.47 18.15 29.30
C ILE A 143 -23.99 18.27 28.89
N LEU A 144 -23.72 18.37 27.59
CA LEU A 144 -22.37 18.51 27.05
C LEU A 144 -21.77 19.90 27.31
N SER A 145 -22.61 20.93 27.41
CA SER A 145 -22.18 22.31 27.65
C SER A 145 -21.46 22.50 28.99
N HIS A 146 -21.73 21.62 29.96
CA HIS A 146 -21.08 21.61 31.28
C HIS A 146 -19.68 20.97 31.26
N LEU A 147 -19.25 20.37 30.14
CA LEU A 147 -17.93 19.77 30.03
C LEU A 147 -16.92 20.78 29.50
N GLN A 148 -15.84 20.99 30.24
CA GLN A 148 -14.65 21.72 29.80
C GLN A 148 -13.52 20.72 29.52
N PRO A 149 -12.93 20.68 28.31
CA PRO A 149 -13.34 21.40 27.10
C PRO A 149 -14.61 20.79 26.44
N THR A 150 -15.40 21.60 25.72
CA THR A 150 -16.69 21.21 25.11
C THR A 150 -16.56 20.01 24.19
N VAL A 151 -17.30 18.93 24.45
CA VAL A 151 -17.28 17.69 23.66
C VAL A 151 -18.33 17.78 22.54
N ALA A 152 -17.96 17.42 21.30
CA ALA A 152 -18.92 17.39 20.20
C ALA A 152 -19.98 16.30 20.45
N PRO A 153 -21.26 16.54 20.09
CA PRO A 153 -22.33 15.58 20.37
C PRO A 153 -22.10 14.17 19.81
N ASP A 154 -21.42 14.08 18.67
CA ASP A 154 -21.16 12.83 17.97
C ASP A 154 -19.97 12.03 18.53
N HIS A 155 -19.24 12.56 19.52
CA HIS A 155 -18.15 11.84 20.18
C HIS A 155 -18.62 10.70 21.10
N PHE A 156 -19.91 10.72 21.48
CA PHE A 156 -20.52 9.61 22.22
C PHE A 156 -21.90 9.33 21.67
N SER A 157 -22.08 8.15 21.09
CA SER A 157 -23.34 7.75 20.47
C SER A 157 -23.73 6.32 20.83
N VAL A 158 -25.02 6.13 21.08
CA VAL A 158 -25.61 4.84 21.42
C VAL A 158 -26.58 4.47 20.31
N CYS A 159 -26.39 3.33 19.64
CA CYS A 159 -27.37 2.88 18.65
C CYS A 159 -28.72 2.60 19.33
N GLN A 160 -29.81 2.74 18.57
CA GLN A 160 -31.16 2.54 19.06
C GLN A 160 -31.35 1.20 19.77
N ALA A 161 -30.77 0.12 19.25
CA ALA A 161 -30.86 -1.20 19.88
C ALA A 161 -30.28 -1.21 21.31
N CYS A 162 -29.07 -0.68 21.50
CA CYS A 162 -28.44 -0.58 22.81
C CYS A 162 -29.14 0.44 23.72
N PHE A 163 -29.62 1.55 23.16
CA PHE A 163 -30.35 2.55 23.92
C PHE A 163 -31.64 1.97 24.50
N LEU A 164 -32.46 1.31 23.66
CA LEU A 164 -33.71 0.70 24.10
C LEU A 164 -33.50 -0.47 25.06
N ALA A 165 -32.43 -1.26 24.87
CA ALA A 165 -32.16 -2.41 25.71
C ALA A 165 -31.58 -2.04 27.08
N HIS A 166 -30.76 -0.98 27.16
CA HIS A 166 -29.94 -0.73 28.35
C HIS A 166 -30.18 0.64 28.99
N VAL A 167 -30.56 1.67 28.22
CA VAL A 167 -30.68 3.05 28.73
C VAL A 167 -32.14 3.43 28.98
N SER A 168 -33.03 3.18 28.02
CA SER A 168 -34.44 3.58 28.09
C SER A 168 -35.22 3.01 29.28
N PRO A 169 -34.92 1.82 29.83
CA PRO A 169 -35.58 1.34 31.05
C PRO A 169 -35.31 2.21 32.30
N HIS A 170 -34.31 3.10 32.24
CA HIS A 170 -33.91 3.98 33.34
C HIS A 170 -34.19 5.44 32.97
N GLU A 171 -35.41 5.91 33.23
CA GLU A 171 -35.93 7.23 32.81
C GLU A 171 -34.98 8.40 33.13
N ARG A 172 -34.38 8.42 34.33
CA ARG A 172 -33.43 9.46 34.76
C ARG A 172 -32.15 9.51 33.94
N LEU A 173 -31.67 8.36 33.47
CA LEU A 173 -30.49 8.30 32.61
C LEU A 173 -30.89 8.62 31.16
N ALA A 174 -31.99 8.04 30.68
CA ALA A 174 -32.52 8.24 29.35
C ALA A 174 -32.84 9.70 29.03
N SER A 175 -33.31 10.49 30.01
CA SER A 175 -33.62 11.91 29.84
C SER A 175 -32.41 12.79 29.49
N ASN A 176 -31.18 12.31 29.68
CA ASN A 176 -29.94 12.99 29.29
C ASN A 176 -29.56 12.78 27.82
N PHE A 177 -30.26 11.90 27.12
CA PHE A 177 -30.03 11.61 25.72
C PHE A 177 -31.12 12.22 24.85
N GLU A 178 -30.77 12.49 23.61
CA GLU A 178 -31.71 12.80 22.56
C GLU A 178 -31.40 11.99 21.31
N MET A 179 -32.42 11.84 20.48
CA MET A 179 -32.27 11.19 19.19
C MET A 179 -31.40 12.09 18.29
N ARG A 180 -30.31 11.54 17.74
CA ARG A 180 -29.47 12.27 16.78
C ARG A 180 -30.31 12.56 15.53
N ASN A 181 -30.63 13.84 15.34
CA ASN A 181 -31.27 14.30 14.12
C ASN A 181 -30.35 14.01 12.93
N LYS A 182 -30.87 13.51 11.82
CA LYS A 182 -30.07 13.35 10.60
C LYS A 182 -29.61 14.72 10.11
N ALA A 183 -28.37 14.83 9.64
CA ALA A 183 -27.87 16.09 9.07
C ALA A 183 -28.82 16.58 7.96
N LYS A 184 -29.18 17.86 7.98
CA LYS A 184 -29.98 18.45 6.90
C LYS A 184 -29.14 18.43 5.63
N PRO A 185 -29.71 18.01 4.49
CA PRO A 185 -28.95 17.88 3.25
C PRO A 185 -28.41 19.24 2.78
N HIS A 186 -27.18 19.24 2.26
CA HIS A 186 -26.64 20.37 1.50
C HIS A 186 -27.37 20.46 0.15
N PRO A 187 -27.81 21.64 -0.31
CA PRO A 187 -28.59 21.79 -1.55
C PRO A 187 -27.87 21.28 -2.81
N ASP A 188 -26.54 21.30 -2.83
CA ASP A 188 -25.72 20.99 -4.03
C ASP A 188 -25.16 19.55 -4.09
N ALA A 189 -25.43 18.70 -3.08
CA ALA A 189 -24.90 17.33 -3.02
C ALA A 189 -26.03 16.29 -2.83
N PRO A 190 -26.10 15.21 -3.63
CA PRO A 190 -27.18 14.24 -3.52
C PRO A 190 -26.99 13.32 -2.32
N ARG A 191 -27.72 13.64 -1.24
CA ARG A 191 -28.73 12.75 -0.61
C ARG A 191 -28.34 11.48 0.19
N ALA A 192 -27.13 11.33 0.72
CA ALA A 192 -26.95 10.60 1.99
C ALA A 192 -25.94 11.31 2.87
N SER A 193 -26.22 11.32 4.17
CA SER A 193 -25.16 11.60 5.12
C SER A 193 -24.26 10.38 5.12
N PHE A 194 -23.08 10.46 4.48
CA PHE A 194 -22.03 9.45 4.66
C PHE A 194 -21.46 9.49 6.09
N GLU A 195 -22.02 10.32 6.98
CA GLU A 195 -21.76 10.26 8.41
C GLU A 195 -22.01 8.84 8.91
N LYS A 196 -20.97 8.27 9.48
CA LYS A 196 -21.03 7.00 10.17
C LYS A 196 -20.72 7.23 11.63
N LEU A 197 -21.54 6.64 12.50
CA LEU A 197 -21.31 6.62 13.94
C LEU A 197 -21.05 5.19 14.39
N THR A 198 -20.25 5.05 15.44
CA THR A 198 -20.03 3.77 16.12
C THR A 198 -20.88 3.73 17.39
N CYS A 199 -21.47 2.59 17.71
CA CYS A 199 -22.15 2.46 18.99
C CYS A 199 -21.10 2.33 20.11
N ASP A 200 -20.98 3.34 20.98
CA ASP A 200 -20.03 3.31 22.10
C ASP A 200 -20.39 2.25 23.13
N PHE A 201 -21.67 1.90 23.28
CA PHE A 201 -22.10 0.76 24.12
C PHE A 201 -21.60 -0.60 23.62
N ALA A 202 -21.09 -0.70 22.39
CA ALA A 202 -20.39 -1.90 21.96
C ALA A 202 -19.04 -2.05 22.69
N LEU A 203 -18.41 -0.94 23.09
CA LEU A 203 -17.14 -0.88 23.82
C LEU A 203 -17.29 -1.53 25.20
N PRO A 204 -16.49 -2.56 25.53
CA PRO A 204 -16.57 -3.22 26.83
C PRO A 204 -16.44 -2.25 28.01
N SER A 205 -15.53 -1.28 27.92
CA SER A 205 -15.32 -0.29 28.99
C SER A 205 -16.56 0.57 29.23
N VAL A 206 -17.17 1.10 28.17
CA VAL A 206 -18.39 1.92 28.25
C VAL A 206 -19.54 1.14 28.87
N GLY A 207 -19.69 -0.12 28.46
CA GLY A 207 -20.64 -1.04 29.05
C GLY A 207 -20.43 -1.20 30.57
N GLN A 208 -19.20 -1.47 31.00
CA GLN A 208 -18.88 -1.64 32.43
C GLN A 208 -19.09 -0.35 33.23
N ILE A 209 -18.69 0.81 32.70
CA ILE A 209 -18.91 2.12 33.32
C ILE A 209 -20.43 2.33 33.52
N PHE A 210 -21.24 2.05 32.50
CA PHE A 210 -22.68 2.20 32.61
C PHE A 210 -23.28 1.32 33.71
N PHE A 211 -23.00 0.02 33.72
CA PHE A 211 -23.60 -0.90 34.68
C PHE A 211 -23.07 -0.75 36.11
N ARG A 212 -21.79 -0.43 36.28
CA ARG A 212 -21.15 -0.37 37.61
C ARG A 212 -21.22 1.00 38.25
N GLU A 213 -21.25 2.06 37.46
CA GLU A 213 -21.13 3.43 37.97
C GLU A 213 -22.39 4.24 37.68
N CYS A 214 -22.90 4.23 36.44
CA CYS A 214 -24.08 5.01 36.07
C CYS A 214 -25.38 4.50 36.68
N LEU A 215 -25.64 3.18 36.61
CA LEU A 215 -26.87 2.61 37.16
C LEU A 215 -27.00 2.80 38.68
N PRO A 216 -25.96 2.51 39.50
CA PRO A 216 -26.08 2.69 40.95
C PRO A 216 -26.17 4.15 41.37
N SER A 217 -25.45 5.05 40.69
CA SER A 217 -25.48 6.49 40.99
C SER A 217 -26.67 7.23 40.36
N GLN A 218 -27.41 6.58 39.45
CA GLN A 218 -28.45 7.22 38.63
C GLN A 218 -27.95 8.48 37.90
N SER A 219 -26.68 8.46 37.46
CA SER A 219 -26.01 9.60 36.82
C SER A 219 -25.24 9.18 35.56
N VAL A 220 -25.29 10.01 34.51
CA VAL A 220 -24.48 9.83 33.29
C VAL A 220 -23.06 10.42 33.42
N ALA A 221 -22.72 11.05 34.55
CA ALA A 221 -21.43 11.70 34.75
C ALA A 221 -20.21 10.80 34.44
N PRO A 222 -20.17 9.51 34.82
CA PRO A 222 -19.06 8.63 34.45
C PRO A 222 -18.88 8.45 32.93
N LEU A 223 -19.98 8.36 32.16
CA LEU A 223 -19.91 8.29 30.70
C LEU A 223 -19.43 9.60 30.08
N LEU A 224 -19.81 10.74 30.65
CA LEU A 224 -19.34 12.05 30.19
C LEU A 224 -17.84 12.23 30.46
N GLU A 225 -17.34 11.73 31.60
CA GLU A 225 -15.90 11.72 31.89
C GLU A 225 -15.15 10.85 30.88
N TYR A 226 -15.68 9.66 30.58
CA TYR A 226 -15.14 8.78 29.55
C TYR A 226 -15.08 9.47 28.18
N ALA A 227 -16.18 10.10 27.74
CA ALA A 227 -16.24 10.80 26.46
C ALA A 227 -15.24 11.98 26.39
N ARG A 228 -15.09 12.73 27.50
CA ARG A 228 -14.09 13.80 27.61
C ARG A 228 -12.67 13.25 27.49
N ARG A 229 -12.37 12.13 28.15
CA ARG A 229 -11.05 11.49 28.10
C ARG A 229 -10.73 10.99 26.69
N CYS A 230 -11.66 10.31 26.05
CA CYS A 230 -11.47 9.73 24.72
C CYS A 230 -11.23 10.78 23.63
N ARG A 231 -11.75 12.01 23.78
CA ARG A 231 -11.49 13.11 22.84
C ARG A 231 -9.99 13.42 22.70
N GLY A 232 -9.22 13.29 23.77
CA GLY A 232 -7.78 13.56 23.75
C GLY A 232 -6.94 12.43 23.16
N LEU A 233 -7.55 11.30 22.84
CA LEU A 233 -6.86 10.10 22.39
C LEU A 233 -6.94 9.99 20.87
N ALA A 234 -5.78 9.81 20.24
CA ALA A 234 -5.72 9.54 18.80
C ALA A 234 -6.44 8.22 18.50
N ALA A 235 -7.17 8.15 17.38
CA ALA A 235 -7.72 6.89 16.92
C ALA A 235 -6.58 5.88 16.69
N CYS A 236 -6.78 4.63 17.11
CA CYS A 236 -5.77 3.61 16.85
C CYS A 236 -5.73 3.32 15.34
N SER A 237 -4.58 3.56 14.71
CA SER A 237 -4.37 3.27 13.28
C SER A 237 -4.34 1.76 12.98
N GLY A 238 -4.04 0.94 13.99
CA GLY A 238 -3.74 -0.48 13.81
C GLY A 238 -2.45 -0.74 13.01
N GLN A 239 -1.68 0.31 12.73
CA GLN A 239 -0.40 0.26 12.05
C GLN A 239 0.75 0.28 13.06
N VAL A 240 1.97 0.08 12.55
CA VAL A 240 3.19 0.24 13.35
C VAL A 240 3.29 1.70 13.79
N MET A 241 3.44 1.90 15.11
CA MET A 241 3.63 3.21 15.72
C MET A 241 5.08 3.63 15.51
N THR A 242 5.31 4.64 14.67
CA THR A 242 6.65 5.18 14.42
C THR A 242 7.05 6.25 15.44
N GLU A 243 6.08 6.83 16.14
CA GLU A 243 6.29 7.88 17.14
C GLU A 243 6.21 7.33 18.57
N PRO A 244 6.99 7.87 19.53
CA PRO A 244 6.96 7.41 20.92
C PRO A 244 5.56 7.61 21.51
N THR A 245 4.83 6.51 21.65
CA THR A 245 3.43 6.53 22.08
C THR A 245 3.28 5.75 23.37
N ARG A 246 2.53 6.29 24.33
CA ARG A 246 2.20 5.56 25.57
C ARG A 246 1.40 4.31 25.22
N TYR A 247 1.82 3.18 25.79
CA TYR A 247 1.16 1.90 25.58
C TYR A 247 1.08 1.09 26.87
N TYR A 248 0.23 0.07 26.82
CA TYR A 248 -0.02 -0.85 27.92
C TYR A 248 0.31 -2.24 27.45
N GLU A 249 1.01 -2.98 28.30
CA GLU A 249 1.43 -4.36 28.01
C GLU A 249 0.90 -5.31 29.08
N SER A 250 0.64 -6.54 28.68
CA SER A 250 0.34 -7.64 29.60
C SER A 250 1.45 -7.84 30.63
N ARG A 251 1.06 -8.02 31.89
CA ARG A 251 1.97 -8.41 32.99
C ARG A 251 2.50 -9.84 32.87
N HIS A 252 1.90 -10.65 31.99
CA HIS A 252 2.19 -12.07 31.86
C HIS A 252 3.32 -12.38 30.85
N GLY A 253 3.91 -11.36 30.21
CA GLY A 253 5.04 -11.53 29.28
C GLY A 253 4.70 -12.34 28.03
N ASP A 254 3.46 -12.20 27.54
CA ASP A 254 2.93 -12.85 26.33
C ASP A 254 3.13 -12.02 25.05
N GLY A 255 3.70 -10.82 25.19
CA GLY A 255 3.90 -9.86 24.10
C GLY A 255 2.63 -9.12 23.69
N PHE A 256 1.51 -9.26 24.44
CA PHE A 256 0.29 -8.51 24.15
C PHE A 256 0.42 -7.05 24.57
N GLY A 257 0.24 -6.14 23.62
CA GLY A 257 0.33 -4.71 23.81
C GLY A 257 -0.81 -3.95 23.13
N CYS A 258 -1.31 -2.91 23.79
CA CYS A 258 -2.30 -2.01 23.20
C CYS A 258 -1.98 -0.53 23.48
N CYS A 259 -2.38 0.34 22.54
CA CYS A 259 -2.21 1.79 22.73
C CYS A 259 -3.16 2.30 23.81
N GLU A 260 -2.89 3.50 24.33
CA GLU A 260 -3.74 4.15 25.33
C GLU A 260 -5.21 4.23 24.90
N SER A 261 -5.49 4.55 23.64
CA SER A 261 -6.85 4.58 23.08
C SER A 261 -7.56 3.23 23.15
N CYS A 262 -6.85 2.15 22.81
CA CYS A 262 -7.39 0.79 22.90
C CYS A 262 -7.52 0.30 24.35
N PHE A 263 -6.61 0.71 25.23
CA PHE A 263 -6.70 0.43 26.66
C PHE A 263 -7.97 1.05 27.25
N GLU A 264 -8.17 2.35 27.06
CA GLU A 264 -9.37 3.06 27.56
C GLU A 264 -10.66 2.48 26.97
N SER A 265 -10.66 2.12 25.68
CA SER A 265 -11.85 1.63 24.97
C SER A 265 -12.21 0.17 25.25
N PHE A 266 -11.23 -0.71 25.49
CA PHE A 266 -11.46 -2.16 25.54
C PHE A 266 -10.99 -2.84 26.84
N VAL A 267 -10.12 -2.20 27.62
CA VAL A 267 -9.50 -2.82 28.80
C VAL A 267 -9.93 -2.14 30.10
N ARG A 268 -9.97 -0.81 30.12
CA ARG A 268 -10.32 -0.02 31.31
C ARG A 268 -11.69 -0.43 31.88
N CYS A 269 -11.77 -0.54 33.20
CA CYS A 269 -12.96 -0.97 33.93
C CYS A 269 -13.43 -2.41 33.63
N THR A 270 -12.64 -3.20 32.88
CA THR A 270 -12.94 -4.61 32.62
C THR A 270 -12.20 -5.53 33.60
N ALA A 271 -12.58 -6.82 33.62
CA ALA A 271 -11.90 -7.83 34.46
C ALA A 271 -10.41 -8.02 34.12
N PHE A 272 -9.98 -7.56 32.93
CA PHE A 272 -8.63 -7.72 32.41
C PHE A 272 -7.72 -6.52 32.69
N GLU A 273 -8.24 -5.42 33.25
CA GLU A 273 -7.43 -4.23 33.54
C GLU A 273 -6.24 -4.52 34.46
N ARG A 274 -6.45 -5.34 35.49
CA ARG A 274 -5.41 -5.73 36.46
C ARG A 274 -4.23 -6.47 35.83
N ASP A 275 -4.47 -7.13 34.69
CA ASP A 275 -3.49 -7.92 33.98
C ASP A 275 -2.62 -7.08 33.04
N MET A 276 -2.92 -5.78 32.91
CA MET A 276 -2.17 -4.83 32.09
C MET A 276 -1.34 -3.87 32.96
N ALA A 277 -0.24 -3.39 32.41
CA ALA A 277 0.63 -2.38 33.01
C ALA A 277 1.02 -1.33 31.98
N ALA A 278 1.03 -0.06 32.40
CA ALA A 278 1.56 1.02 31.57
C ALA A 278 3.07 0.82 31.36
N ARG A 279 3.54 1.07 30.15
CA ARG A 279 4.96 1.05 29.79
C ARG A 279 5.44 2.44 29.37
N PRO A 280 6.77 2.71 29.46
CA PRO A 280 7.35 3.90 28.86
C PRO A 280 7.02 3.97 27.36
N PRO A 281 6.88 5.18 26.78
CA PRO A 281 6.64 5.31 25.35
C PRO A 281 7.74 4.64 24.50
N GLU A 282 7.34 3.93 23.45
CA GLU A 282 8.23 3.19 22.57
C GLU A 282 7.83 3.41 21.09
N THR A 283 8.78 3.18 20.18
CA THR A 283 8.59 3.23 18.73
C THR A 283 8.70 1.84 18.12
N ASN A 284 8.23 1.66 16.88
CA ASN A 284 8.30 0.41 16.12
C ASN A 284 7.54 -0.79 16.71
N TRP A 285 6.46 -0.53 17.43
CA TRP A 285 5.54 -1.55 17.93
C TRP A 285 4.15 -1.39 17.29
N TYR A 286 3.27 -2.38 17.41
CA TYR A 286 1.91 -2.33 16.85
C TYR A 286 0.87 -2.64 17.94
N CYS A 287 -0.31 -2.03 17.82
CA CYS A 287 -1.41 -2.28 18.76
C CYS A 287 -2.19 -3.53 18.36
N ASP A 288 -2.17 -4.56 19.21
CA ASP A 288 -2.84 -5.85 18.97
C ASP A 288 -4.37 -5.74 18.85
N LEU A 289 -4.95 -4.76 19.52
CA LEU A 289 -6.39 -4.46 19.45
C LEU A 289 -6.75 -3.54 18.28
N GLY A 290 -5.77 -2.83 17.71
CA GLY A 290 -5.97 -1.82 16.67
C GLY A 290 -6.41 -2.42 15.33
N ALA A 291 -5.79 -3.53 14.92
CA ALA A 291 -6.10 -4.21 13.66
C ALA A 291 -7.49 -4.89 13.68
N ARG A 292 -8.14 -5.00 14.85
CA ARG A 292 -9.41 -5.69 15.07
C ARG A 292 -9.44 -7.12 14.48
N GLY A 293 -8.28 -7.76 14.45
CA GLY A 293 -8.06 -9.10 13.91
C GLY A 293 -8.37 -10.21 14.91
N PHE A 294 -7.58 -11.28 14.89
CA PHE A 294 -7.74 -12.43 15.77
C PHE A 294 -7.71 -12.05 17.24
N LEU A 295 -6.69 -11.27 17.64
CA LEU A 295 -6.46 -10.93 19.05
C LEU A 295 -7.62 -10.15 19.62
N TYR A 296 -8.15 -9.20 18.86
CA TYR A 296 -9.37 -8.49 19.24
C TYR A 296 -10.57 -9.44 19.42
N ARG A 297 -10.82 -10.35 18.46
CA ARG A 297 -11.93 -11.33 18.59
C ARG A 297 -11.74 -12.27 19.77
N ALA A 298 -10.52 -12.77 19.98
CA ALA A 298 -10.16 -13.63 21.10
C ALA A 298 -10.32 -12.90 22.44
N TYR A 299 -9.84 -11.65 22.53
CA TYR A 299 -9.96 -10.79 23.70
C TYR A 299 -11.44 -10.58 24.06
N VAL A 300 -12.25 -10.13 23.10
CA VAL A 300 -13.68 -9.90 23.32
C VAL A 300 -14.42 -11.20 23.65
N GLY A 301 -14.04 -12.31 23.03
CA GLY A 301 -14.61 -13.62 23.31
C GLY A 301 -14.38 -14.09 24.74
N GLU A 302 -13.13 -14.03 25.22
CA GLU A 302 -12.79 -14.38 26.62
C GLU A 302 -13.41 -13.40 27.61
N LEU A 303 -13.40 -12.10 27.29
CA LEU A 303 -13.97 -11.07 28.17
C LEU A 303 -15.49 -11.21 28.33
N ARG A 304 -16.19 -11.66 27.29
CA ARG A 304 -17.64 -11.92 27.31
C ARG A 304 -18.01 -13.31 27.84
N GLY A 305 -17.03 -14.16 28.13
CA GLY A 305 -17.25 -15.45 28.74
C GLY A 305 -17.86 -15.32 30.14
N PRO A 306 -18.58 -16.34 30.64
CA PRO A 306 -19.17 -16.30 31.98
C PRO A 306 -18.12 -16.15 33.09
N ASN A 307 -16.90 -16.64 32.85
CA ASN A 307 -15.74 -16.52 33.72
C ASN A 307 -14.56 -15.94 32.91
N PRO A 308 -14.47 -14.61 32.76
CA PRO A 308 -13.40 -13.99 31.98
C PRO A 308 -12.02 -14.42 32.49
N ASN A 309 -11.21 -14.99 31.59
CA ASN A 309 -9.90 -15.53 31.95
C ASN A 309 -8.79 -14.95 31.07
N PHE A 310 -8.06 -13.98 31.61
CA PHE A 310 -6.96 -13.34 30.88
C PHE A 310 -5.86 -14.31 30.50
N LYS A 311 -5.59 -15.34 31.32
CA LYS A 311 -4.55 -16.34 31.02
C LYS A 311 -4.89 -17.15 29.77
N LEU A 312 -6.16 -17.48 29.54
CA LEU A 312 -6.59 -18.15 28.30
C LEU A 312 -6.42 -17.24 27.08
N PHE A 313 -6.76 -15.96 27.21
CA PHE A 313 -6.48 -14.96 26.18
C PHE A 313 -4.98 -14.83 25.91
N SER A 314 -4.16 -14.73 26.96
CA SER A 314 -2.70 -14.62 26.92
C SER A 314 -2.05 -15.77 26.15
N VAL A 315 -2.52 -17.01 26.33
CA VAL A 315 -2.06 -18.17 25.53
C VAL A 315 -2.36 -17.98 24.04
N LYS A 316 -3.54 -17.46 23.68
CA LYS A 316 -3.90 -17.15 22.28
C LYS A 316 -3.05 -16.00 21.74
N ALA A 317 -2.79 -14.98 22.55
CA ALA A 317 -1.93 -13.85 22.19
C ALA A 317 -0.51 -14.29 21.88
N LYS A 318 0.12 -15.03 22.81
CA LYS A 318 1.45 -15.61 22.63
C LYS A 318 1.53 -16.50 21.38
N LYS A 319 0.50 -17.32 21.12
CA LYS A 319 0.44 -18.16 19.92
C LYS A 319 0.45 -17.33 18.64
N ARG A 320 -0.31 -16.23 18.57
CA ARG A 320 -0.32 -15.35 17.40
C ARG A 320 0.96 -14.52 17.29
N GLY A 321 1.51 -14.04 18.40
CA GLY A 321 2.76 -13.27 18.43
C GLY A 321 3.98 -14.08 18.00
N ALA A 322 3.94 -15.40 18.17
CA ALA A 322 4.97 -16.31 17.65
C ALA A 322 4.89 -16.52 16.12
N LEU A 323 3.83 -16.07 15.45
CA LEU A 323 3.69 -16.21 14.00
C LEU A 323 4.30 -15.00 13.27
N PRO A 324 5.04 -15.22 12.18
CA PRO A 324 5.58 -14.12 11.39
C PRO A 324 4.45 -13.31 10.75
N SER A 325 4.70 -12.02 10.53
CA SER A 325 3.79 -11.14 9.77
C SER A 325 3.59 -11.64 8.34
N CYS A 326 2.47 -11.26 7.72
CA CYS A 326 2.25 -11.55 6.31
C CYS A 326 3.33 -10.87 5.46
N PRO A 327 4.00 -11.58 4.53
CA PRO A 327 5.06 -10.99 3.71
C PRO A 327 4.57 -9.86 2.80
N GLY A 328 3.30 -9.88 2.40
CA GLY A 328 2.68 -8.87 1.54
C GLY A 328 2.25 -9.41 0.18
N VAL A 329 1.69 -8.52 -0.64
CA VAL A 329 1.12 -8.88 -1.94
C VAL A 329 2.23 -9.29 -2.91
N GLY A 330 2.11 -10.47 -3.51
CA GLY A 330 3.07 -10.98 -4.50
C GLY A 330 4.41 -11.40 -3.91
N ILE A 331 4.58 -11.32 -2.59
CA ILE A 331 5.78 -11.79 -1.91
C ILE A 331 5.52 -13.24 -1.44
N PRO A 332 6.42 -14.18 -1.75
CA PRO A 332 6.24 -15.58 -1.37
C PRO A 332 6.09 -15.76 0.15
N ILE A 333 5.21 -16.69 0.56
CA ILE A 333 5.02 -17.06 1.98
C ILE A 333 6.32 -17.62 2.56
N ALA A 334 7.01 -18.44 1.77
CA ALA A 334 8.33 -18.97 2.07
C ALA A 334 9.32 -18.44 1.02
N PRO A 335 10.34 -17.65 1.40
CA PRO A 335 11.43 -17.28 0.50
C PRO A 335 12.18 -18.50 -0.03
N LEU A 336 12.72 -18.40 -1.25
CA LEU A 336 13.54 -19.46 -1.84
C LEU A 336 14.77 -19.74 -0.97
N GLY A 337 15.03 -21.02 -0.67
CA GLY A 337 16.16 -21.44 0.14
C GLY A 337 15.99 -21.23 1.66
N SER A 338 14.77 -20.96 2.13
CA SER A 338 14.51 -20.86 3.58
C SER A 338 14.81 -22.20 4.26
N PRO A 339 15.61 -22.23 5.34
CA PRO A 339 16.00 -23.46 6.01
C PRO A 339 14.89 -24.03 6.90
N GLU A 340 13.90 -23.21 7.26
CA GLU A 340 12.83 -23.59 8.18
C GLU A 340 11.58 -24.09 7.43
N PRO A 341 10.80 -25.02 8.02
CA PRO A 341 9.53 -25.43 7.47
C PRO A 341 8.51 -24.29 7.56
N HIS A 342 7.88 -23.96 6.44
CA HIS A 342 6.79 -22.99 6.37
C HIS A 342 5.43 -23.70 6.33
N PHE A 343 4.39 -23.02 6.82
CA PHE A 343 3.04 -23.58 6.91
C PHE A 343 1.99 -22.63 6.33
N THR A 344 0.95 -23.20 5.76
CA THR A 344 -0.18 -22.52 5.12
C THR A 344 -1.51 -23.01 5.67
N TYR A 345 -2.54 -22.21 5.46
CA TYR A 345 -3.93 -22.62 5.61
C TYR A 345 -4.59 -22.61 4.23
N GLU A 346 -5.24 -23.71 3.89
CA GLU A 346 -5.79 -23.95 2.56
C GLU A 346 -7.29 -24.23 2.63
N ALA A 347 -7.94 -24.03 1.48
CA ALA A 347 -9.35 -24.33 1.34
C ALA A 347 -9.62 -25.84 1.42
N VAL A 348 -10.76 -26.20 2.02
CA VAL A 348 -11.22 -27.59 2.11
C VAL A 348 -11.67 -28.10 0.74
N GLY A 349 -11.44 -29.39 0.47
CA GLY A 349 -11.98 -30.07 -0.71
C GLY A 349 -11.28 -29.70 -2.02
N GLY A 350 -10.01 -29.29 -1.97
CA GLY A 350 -9.21 -28.97 -3.15
C GLY A 350 -9.63 -27.68 -3.87
N LYS A 351 -10.42 -26.82 -3.21
CA LYS A 351 -10.74 -25.51 -3.75
C LYS A 351 -9.53 -24.56 -3.65
N THR A 352 -9.58 -23.43 -4.36
CA THR A 352 -8.50 -22.42 -4.37
C THR A 352 -8.38 -21.65 -3.05
N GLY A 353 -7.21 -21.10 -2.76
CA GLY A 353 -7.01 -20.22 -1.61
C GLY A 353 -5.96 -20.73 -0.65
N VAL A 354 -4.80 -20.05 -0.67
CA VAL A 354 -3.66 -20.33 0.17
C VAL A 354 -3.33 -19.11 1.02
N PHE A 355 -3.44 -19.26 2.33
CA PHE A 355 -3.25 -18.18 3.29
C PHE A 355 -2.01 -18.45 4.15
N CYS A 356 -1.19 -17.43 4.36
CA CYS A 356 -0.17 -17.49 5.41
C CYS A 356 -0.85 -17.55 6.79
N GLN A 357 -0.15 -18.10 7.78
CA GLN A 357 -0.69 -18.28 9.14
C GLN A 357 -1.18 -16.95 9.74
N ALA A 358 -0.47 -15.84 9.54
CA ALA A 358 -0.90 -14.52 10.01
C ALA A 358 -2.25 -14.09 9.40
N CYS A 359 -2.41 -14.16 8.08
CA CYS A 359 -3.67 -13.75 7.43
C CYS A 359 -4.84 -14.66 7.81
N TYR A 360 -4.62 -15.97 7.92
CA TYR A 360 -5.65 -16.90 8.38
C TYR A 360 -6.11 -16.54 9.79
N PHE A 361 -5.19 -16.37 10.74
CA PHE A 361 -5.54 -15.98 12.11
C PHE A 361 -6.31 -14.66 12.08
N ASP A 362 -5.73 -13.62 11.50
CA ASP A 362 -6.26 -12.27 11.63
C ASP A 362 -7.61 -12.09 10.94
N LYS A 363 -7.82 -12.76 9.79
CA LYS A 363 -8.98 -12.50 8.91
C LYS A 363 -10.00 -13.63 8.88
N VAL A 364 -9.63 -14.88 9.17
CA VAL A 364 -10.50 -16.06 8.96
C VAL A 364 -10.85 -16.77 10.27
N LEU A 365 -9.87 -17.00 11.16
CA LEU A 365 -10.06 -17.76 12.39
C LEU A 365 -11.12 -17.14 13.31
N GLY A 366 -12.07 -17.93 13.79
CA GLY A 366 -13.20 -17.47 14.60
C GLY A 366 -14.26 -16.70 13.81
N THR A 367 -14.36 -16.91 12.50
CA THR A 367 -15.40 -16.34 11.64
C THR A 367 -16.20 -17.44 10.93
N SER A 368 -17.29 -17.07 10.24
CA SER A 368 -18.07 -18.01 9.43
C SER A 368 -17.26 -18.68 8.31
N MET A 369 -16.10 -18.13 7.94
CA MET A 369 -15.25 -18.67 6.86
C MET A 369 -14.24 -19.71 7.35
N GLU A 370 -14.02 -19.86 8.66
CA GLU A 370 -13.08 -20.84 9.23
C GLU A 370 -13.31 -22.27 8.71
N PRO A 371 -14.54 -22.82 8.69
CA PRO A 371 -14.79 -24.17 8.17
C PRO A 371 -14.37 -24.36 6.71
N HIS A 372 -14.23 -23.29 5.92
CA HIS A 372 -13.90 -23.38 4.50
C HIS A 372 -12.39 -23.34 4.22
N PHE A 373 -11.57 -22.89 5.18
CA PHE A 373 -10.13 -22.62 5.00
C PHE A 373 -9.24 -23.15 6.14
N HIS A 374 -9.65 -24.21 6.82
CA HIS A 374 -8.97 -24.71 8.03
C HIS A 374 -7.94 -25.83 7.76
N VAL A 375 -7.64 -26.15 6.50
CA VAL A 375 -6.67 -27.21 6.18
C VAL A 375 -5.27 -26.69 6.45
N TYR A 376 -4.64 -27.17 7.53
CA TYR A 376 -3.30 -26.77 7.92
C TYR A 376 -2.25 -27.65 7.26
N ASN A 377 -1.49 -27.08 6.32
CA ASN A 377 -0.52 -27.80 5.51
C ASN A 377 0.90 -27.29 5.71
N ARG A 378 1.86 -28.20 5.66
CA ARG A 378 3.28 -27.86 5.53
C ARG A 378 3.55 -27.55 4.06
N LEU A 379 4.08 -26.36 3.78
CA LEU A 379 4.44 -25.96 2.44
C LEU A 379 5.64 -26.79 1.97
N GLU A 380 5.51 -27.50 0.86
CA GLU A 380 6.60 -28.27 0.29
C GLU A 380 7.71 -27.35 -0.26
N GLU A 381 8.98 -27.77 -0.14
CA GLU A 381 10.13 -26.95 -0.53
C GLU A 381 10.11 -26.54 -2.01
N GLN A 382 9.50 -27.36 -2.88
CA GLN A 382 9.33 -27.04 -4.31
C GLN A 382 8.47 -25.79 -4.56
N TYR A 383 7.66 -25.38 -3.58
CA TYR A 383 6.81 -24.19 -3.67
C TYR A 383 7.45 -22.94 -3.06
N TYR A 384 8.66 -23.04 -2.50
CA TYR A 384 9.38 -21.91 -1.93
C TYR A 384 9.75 -20.93 -3.05
N GLY A 385 9.54 -19.65 -2.80
CA GLY A 385 9.72 -18.59 -3.79
C GLY A 385 8.54 -18.43 -4.78
N ASN A 386 7.56 -19.34 -4.77
CA ASN A 386 6.50 -19.37 -5.78
C ASN A 386 5.11 -19.02 -5.22
N ILE A 387 4.75 -19.55 -4.05
CA ILE A 387 3.40 -19.36 -3.49
C ILE A 387 3.34 -18.10 -2.62
N SER A 388 2.45 -17.17 -2.97
CA SER A 388 2.15 -15.95 -2.19
C SER A 388 0.82 -16.08 -1.43
N CYS A 389 0.59 -15.20 -0.46
CA CYS A 389 -0.64 -15.22 0.33
C CYS A 389 -1.80 -14.54 -0.40
N ASP A 390 -2.87 -15.28 -0.67
CA ASP A 390 -4.04 -14.78 -1.41
C ASP A 390 -4.81 -13.69 -0.65
N LEU A 391 -4.72 -13.67 0.68
CA LEU A 391 -5.33 -12.66 1.56
C LEU A 391 -4.45 -11.43 1.81
N ALA A 392 -3.27 -11.33 1.18
CA ALA A 392 -2.35 -10.23 1.42
C ALA A 392 -2.87 -8.88 0.89
N SER A 393 -3.70 -8.87 -0.16
CA SER A 393 -4.19 -7.61 -0.75
C SER A 393 -5.39 -7.02 -0.01
N GLN A 394 -5.57 -5.70 -0.12
CA GLN A 394 -6.70 -5.00 0.45
C GLN A 394 -8.02 -5.46 -0.18
N GLN A 395 -8.04 -5.69 -1.50
CA GLN A 395 -9.21 -6.15 -2.23
C GLN A 395 -9.62 -7.57 -1.81
N SER A 396 -8.66 -8.50 -1.70
CA SER A 396 -8.92 -9.86 -1.19
C SER A 396 -9.41 -9.83 0.26
N SER A 397 -8.77 -8.99 1.09
CA SER A 397 -9.20 -8.78 2.47
C SER A 397 -10.62 -8.20 2.57
N PHE A 398 -11.00 -7.33 1.63
CA PHE A 398 -12.33 -6.76 1.56
C PHE A 398 -13.36 -7.82 1.12
N ALA A 399 -13.04 -8.58 0.06
CA ALA A 399 -13.87 -9.69 -0.40
C ALA A 399 -14.08 -10.76 0.68
N MET A 400 -13.04 -11.05 1.50
CA MET A 400 -13.16 -11.96 2.64
C MET A 400 -14.10 -11.40 3.72
N LYS A 401 -14.04 -10.09 4.01
CA LYS A 401 -15.02 -9.45 4.91
C LYS A 401 -16.45 -9.55 4.36
N ALA A 402 -16.61 -9.49 3.04
CA ALA A 402 -17.91 -9.66 2.39
C ALA A 402 -18.41 -11.10 2.45
N ALA A 403 -17.54 -12.08 2.21
CA ALA A 403 -17.81 -13.50 2.38
C ALA A 403 -18.22 -13.83 3.82
N ILE A 404 -17.51 -13.29 4.82
CA ILE A 404 -17.87 -13.47 6.24
C ILE A 404 -19.27 -12.95 6.55
N ARG A 405 -19.63 -11.76 6.03
CA ARG A 405 -20.94 -11.13 6.28
C ARG A 405 -22.07 -11.91 5.60
N SER A 406 -21.89 -12.28 4.33
CA SER A 406 -22.86 -13.05 3.54
C SER A 406 -22.93 -14.52 3.93
N ARG A 407 -21.91 -15.03 4.65
CA ARG A 407 -21.71 -16.45 4.95
C ARG A 407 -21.58 -17.29 3.68
N ASP A 408 -20.92 -16.74 2.66
CA ASP A 408 -20.72 -17.37 1.36
C ASP A 408 -19.25 -17.21 0.92
N ASP A 409 -18.49 -18.31 0.91
CA ASP A 409 -17.07 -18.29 0.51
C ASP A 409 -16.88 -18.06 -0.99
N GLU A 410 -17.91 -18.32 -1.82
CA GLU A 410 -17.86 -18.08 -3.26
C GLU A 410 -17.82 -16.59 -3.62
N VAL A 411 -18.23 -15.70 -2.71
CA VAL A 411 -18.03 -14.24 -2.87
C VAL A 411 -16.53 -13.91 -2.95
N TRP A 412 -15.72 -14.52 -2.08
CA TRP A 412 -14.28 -14.31 -2.08
C TRP A 412 -13.61 -14.98 -3.28
N ARG A 413 -14.00 -16.22 -3.59
CA ARG A 413 -13.41 -16.99 -4.71
C ARG A 413 -13.60 -16.31 -6.05
N ARG A 414 -14.83 -15.85 -6.36
CA ARG A 414 -15.10 -15.12 -7.61
C ARG A 414 -14.23 -13.87 -7.76
N CYS A 415 -14.06 -13.11 -6.68
CA CYS A 415 -13.17 -11.95 -6.68
C CYS A 415 -11.71 -12.34 -6.99
N MET A 416 -11.22 -13.44 -6.43
CA MET A 416 -9.84 -13.89 -6.64
C MET A 416 -9.62 -14.46 -8.04
N SER A 417 -10.52 -15.31 -8.53
CA SER A 417 -10.46 -15.84 -9.89
C SER A 417 -10.54 -14.73 -10.94
N GLY A 418 -11.34 -13.69 -10.71
CA GLY A 418 -11.35 -12.50 -11.56
C GLY A 418 -10.01 -11.76 -11.51
N ARG A 419 -9.42 -11.58 -10.32
CA ARG A 419 -8.19 -10.80 -10.17
C ARG A 419 -6.98 -11.39 -10.88
N GLU A 420 -6.82 -12.70 -10.88
CA GLU A 420 -5.67 -13.36 -11.51
C GLU A 420 -5.72 -13.27 -13.05
N ASN A 421 -6.92 -13.17 -13.61
CA ASN A 421 -7.15 -13.26 -15.05
C ASN A 421 -7.50 -11.91 -15.71
N LEU A 422 -7.72 -10.85 -14.92
CA LEU A 422 -8.17 -9.56 -15.42
C LEU A 422 -7.07 -8.48 -15.33
N PRO A 423 -6.92 -7.63 -16.35
CA PRO A 423 -5.99 -6.51 -16.29
C PRO A 423 -6.40 -5.52 -15.20
N ALA A 424 -5.42 -4.86 -14.58
CA ALA A 424 -5.67 -3.80 -13.62
C ALA A 424 -6.51 -2.66 -14.23
N CYS A 425 -7.25 -1.95 -13.40
CA CYS A 425 -8.07 -0.83 -13.85
C CYS A 425 -7.20 0.33 -14.39
N SER A 426 -7.40 0.70 -15.66
CA SER A 426 -6.70 1.84 -16.29
C SER A 426 -7.23 3.21 -15.85
N GLY A 427 -8.34 3.26 -15.11
CA GLY A 427 -8.96 4.49 -14.63
C GLY A 427 -9.19 5.52 -15.74
N ILE A 428 -8.65 6.72 -15.55
CA ILE A 428 -8.75 7.86 -16.48
C ILE A 428 -7.94 7.70 -17.77
N ALA A 429 -6.87 6.90 -17.75
CA ALA A 429 -6.13 6.59 -18.98
C ALA A 429 -7.01 5.81 -19.96
N GLY A 430 -8.00 5.09 -19.43
CA GLY A 430 -8.96 4.30 -20.20
C GLY A 430 -8.33 3.17 -21.00
N VAL A 431 -9.14 2.55 -21.84
CA VAL A 431 -8.71 1.50 -22.78
C VAL A 431 -9.32 1.80 -24.14
N ASP A 432 -8.52 1.75 -25.21
CA ASP A 432 -9.04 1.83 -26.57
C ASP A 432 -9.86 0.59 -26.88
N GLU A 433 -11.07 0.76 -27.39
CA GLU A 433 -11.90 -0.35 -27.85
C GLU A 433 -11.21 -1.21 -28.92
N GLU A 434 -10.27 -0.63 -29.67
CA GLU A 434 -9.42 -1.37 -30.61
C GLU A 434 -8.55 -2.43 -29.90
N SER A 435 -8.01 -2.11 -28.73
CA SER A 435 -7.25 -3.07 -27.92
C SER A 435 -8.11 -4.16 -27.30
N LEU A 436 -9.44 -4.01 -27.38
CA LEU A 436 -10.43 -5.00 -26.94
C LEU A 436 -10.93 -5.88 -28.09
N LEU A 437 -10.46 -5.68 -29.33
CA LEU A 437 -10.79 -6.52 -30.48
C LEU A 437 -10.11 -7.90 -30.31
N GLY A 438 -10.78 -8.83 -29.61
CA GLY A 438 -10.32 -10.18 -29.30
C GLY A 438 -11.18 -10.85 -28.21
N GLU A 439 -10.69 -11.90 -27.55
CA GLU A 439 -11.30 -12.52 -26.36
C GLU A 439 -11.11 -11.67 -25.09
N ALA A 440 -11.17 -10.33 -25.22
CA ALA A 440 -10.96 -9.46 -24.09
C ALA A 440 -12.11 -9.61 -23.07
N PRO A 441 -11.82 -9.53 -21.76
CA PRO A 441 -12.83 -9.64 -20.73
C PRO A 441 -13.90 -8.55 -20.89
N ARG A 442 -15.17 -8.98 -20.78
CA ARG A 442 -16.34 -8.14 -21.05
C ARG A 442 -16.43 -6.99 -20.06
N TRP A 443 -16.45 -5.76 -20.57
CA TRP A 443 -16.79 -4.57 -19.78
C TRP A 443 -18.28 -4.56 -19.45
N TYR A 444 -18.63 -3.83 -18.40
CA TYR A 444 -20.00 -3.69 -17.91
C TYR A 444 -20.41 -2.22 -17.93
N CYS A 445 -21.71 -1.96 -18.00
CA CYS A 445 -22.28 -0.63 -17.80
C CYS A 445 -23.44 -0.70 -16.82
N PHE A 446 -23.76 0.44 -16.20
CA PHE A 446 -24.95 0.55 -15.36
C PHE A 446 -26.19 0.40 -16.27
N SER A 447 -27.09 -0.55 -15.96
CA SER A 447 -28.15 -0.96 -16.90
C SER A 447 -29.08 0.18 -17.30
N GLU A 448 -29.44 1.05 -16.36
CA GLU A 448 -30.28 2.23 -16.62
C GLU A 448 -29.50 3.40 -17.23
N PHE A 449 -28.18 3.44 -17.06
CA PHE A 449 -27.30 4.53 -17.48
C PHE A 449 -26.05 4.00 -18.19
N PRO A 450 -26.17 3.57 -19.47
CA PRO A 450 -25.08 2.90 -20.18
C PRO A 450 -23.80 3.74 -20.37
N SER A 451 -23.88 5.07 -20.18
CA SER A 451 -22.71 5.96 -20.20
C SER A 451 -21.76 5.74 -19.02
N ILE A 452 -22.22 5.09 -17.94
CA ILE A 452 -21.41 4.71 -16.78
C ILE A 452 -20.87 3.31 -17.02
N GLU A 453 -19.69 3.22 -17.61
CA GLU A 453 -18.99 1.97 -17.88
C GLU A 453 -18.02 1.62 -16.74
N VAL A 454 -17.84 0.32 -16.50
CA VAL A 454 -16.99 -0.26 -15.45
C VAL A 454 -16.11 -1.35 -16.07
N CYS A 455 -14.82 -1.29 -15.78
CA CYS A 455 -13.90 -2.31 -16.27
C CYS A 455 -14.16 -3.67 -15.59
N PRO A 456 -13.80 -4.79 -16.23
CA PRO A 456 -14.00 -6.12 -15.67
C PRO A 456 -13.42 -6.27 -14.25
N PHE A 457 -12.24 -5.71 -14.01
CA PHE A 457 -11.58 -5.77 -12.69
C PHE A 457 -12.41 -5.11 -11.60
N CYS A 458 -12.87 -3.86 -11.80
CA CYS A 458 -13.68 -3.17 -10.80
C CYS A 458 -15.08 -3.79 -10.66
N TYR A 459 -15.61 -4.40 -11.72
CA TYR A 459 -16.84 -5.17 -11.64
C TYR A 459 -16.69 -6.35 -10.67
N CYS A 460 -15.74 -7.25 -10.93
CA CYS A 460 -15.51 -8.42 -10.08
C CYS A 460 -15.07 -8.03 -8.65
N ALA A 461 -14.13 -7.09 -8.51
CA ALA A 461 -13.55 -6.74 -7.21
C ALA A 461 -14.41 -5.79 -6.35
N THR A 462 -15.48 -5.22 -6.90
CA THR A 462 -16.33 -4.27 -6.15
C THR A 462 -17.81 -4.55 -6.36
N VAL A 463 -18.31 -4.54 -7.60
CA VAL A 463 -19.74 -4.70 -7.88
C VAL A 463 -20.25 -6.08 -7.45
N GLU A 464 -19.59 -7.16 -7.88
CA GLU A 464 -20.01 -8.52 -7.53
C GLU A 464 -19.85 -8.81 -6.04
N VAL A 465 -18.73 -8.39 -5.45
CA VAL A 465 -18.45 -8.57 -4.02
C VAL A 465 -19.50 -7.88 -3.14
N LEU A 466 -20.03 -6.73 -3.58
CA LEU A 466 -21.06 -5.98 -2.87
C LEU A 466 -22.49 -6.47 -3.19
N GLY A 467 -22.66 -7.46 -4.07
CA GLY A 467 -23.98 -7.99 -4.46
C GLY A 467 -24.77 -7.08 -5.40
N ALA A 468 -24.12 -6.13 -6.07
CA ALA A 468 -24.75 -5.13 -6.93
C ALA A 468 -24.81 -5.55 -8.41
N SER A 469 -24.44 -6.79 -8.76
CA SER A 469 -24.36 -7.27 -10.15
C SER A 469 -25.62 -7.07 -10.97
N HIS A 470 -26.79 -7.14 -10.33
CA HIS A 470 -28.11 -6.99 -10.97
C HIS A 470 -28.38 -5.58 -11.52
N LEU A 471 -27.61 -4.56 -11.10
CA LEU A 471 -27.73 -3.18 -11.58
C LEU A 471 -26.88 -2.90 -12.82
N PHE A 472 -26.11 -3.89 -13.26
CA PHE A 472 -25.15 -3.74 -14.34
C PHE A 472 -25.39 -4.80 -15.42
N ALA A 473 -25.15 -4.42 -16.66
CA ALA A 473 -25.24 -5.30 -17.81
C ALA A 473 -23.91 -5.31 -18.57
N PRO A 474 -23.55 -6.43 -19.23
CA PRO A 474 -22.43 -6.42 -20.16
C PRO A 474 -22.65 -5.40 -21.27
N VAL A 475 -21.61 -4.68 -21.67
CA VAL A 475 -21.68 -3.76 -22.81
C VAL A 475 -21.88 -4.58 -24.10
N GLN A 476 -23.04 -4.47 -24.73
CA GLN A 476 -23.42 -5.30 -25.88
C GLN A 476 -22.96 -4.75 -27.24
N ARG A 477 -22.63 -3.46 -27.33
CA ARG A 477 -22.18 -2.84 -28.59
C ARG A 477 -20.82 -3.39 -29.01
N ALA A 478 -20.63 -3.57 -30.32
CA ALA A 478 -19.35 -3.96 -30.89
C ALA A 478 -18.27 -2.89 -30.60
N PRO A 479 -17.02 -3.28 -30.28
CA PRO A 479 -15.93 -2.34 -30.12
C PRO A 479 -15.67 -1.57 -31.43
N ARG A 480 -15.46 -0.26 -31.34
CA ARG A 480 -15.17 0.64 -32.46
C ARG A 480 -13.78 1.25 -32.26
N SER A 481 -12.92 1.17 -33.28
CA SER A 481 -11.57 1.76 -33.19
C SER A 481 -11.63 3.24 -32.84
N GLY A 482 -10.77 3.67 -31.91
CA GLY A 482 -10.66 5.04 -31.45
C GLY A 482 -11.60 5.47 -30.32
N ILE A 483 -12.56 4.63 -29.91
CA ILE A 483 -13.37 4.89 -28.72
C ILE A 483 -12.59 4.50 -27.47
N VAL A 484 -12.69 5.36 -26.45
CA VAL A 484 -12.03 5.16 -25.16
C VAL A 484 -13.06 4.77 -24.11
N ARG A 485 -12.89 3.59 -23.51
CA ARG A 485 -13.64 3.19 -22.32
C ARG A 485 -12.92 3.65 -21.06
N MET A 486 -13.63 4.30 -20.14
CA MET A 486 -13.12 4.71 -18.85
C MET A 486 -13.91 4.02 -17.75
N CYS A 487 -13.23 3.58 -16.70
CA CYS A 487 -13.90 2.91 -15.59
C CYS A 487 -14.40 3.95 -14.58
N TYR A 488 -15.72 4.09 -14.46
CA TYR A 488 -16.37 4.98 -13.50
C TYR A 488 -16.26 4.50 -12.05
N LEU A 489 -15.73 3.30 -11.79
CA LEU A 489 -15.33 2.88 -10.44
C LEU A 489 -13.81 3.00 -10.24
N ALA A 490 -13.12 3.90 -10.93
CA ALA A 490 -11.73 4.20 -10.62
C ALA A 490 -11.58 4.57 -9.14
N GLU A 491 -10.52 4.06 -8.49
CA GLU A 491 -10.24 4.32 -7.08
C GLU A 491 -9.36 5.57 -6.92
N ALA A 492 -9.59 6.33 -5.84
CA ALA A 492 -8.81 7.52 -5.53
C ALA A 492 -7.46 7.19 -4.94
N SER A 493 -6.47 8.03 -5.25
CA SER A 493 -5.14 7.95 -4.62
C SER A 493 -5.23 8.24 -3.12
N ASP A 494 -6.10 9.18 -2.73
CA ASP A 494 -6.47 9.45 -1.34
C ASP A 494 -7.86 8.92 -1.04
N LEU A 495 -7.92 7.81 -0.29
CA LEU A 495 -9.18 7.17 0.12
C LEU A 495 -9.96 7.96 1.17
N THR A 496 -9.36 9.02 1.74
CA THR A 496 -9.98 9.87 2.77
C THR A 496 -10.54 11.18 2.21
N ALA A 497 -10.34 11.45 0.93
CA ALA A 497 -10.85 12.65 0.27
C ALA A 497 -12.39 12.74 0.36
N ASP A 498 -12.89 13.89 0.77
CA ASP A 498 -14.32 14.14 0.90
C ASP A 498 -14.97 14.29 -0.49
N PRO A 499 -15.94 13.42 -0.86
CA PRO A 499 -16.65 13.48 -2.14
C PRO A 499 -17.57 14.71 -2.29
N SER A 500 -17.73 15.55 -1.27
CA SER A 500 -18.50 16.80 -1.36
C SER A 500 -17.90 17.82 -2.33
N ASP A 501 -16.58 17.78 -2.56
CA ASP A 501 -15.87 18.69 -3.47
C ASP A 501 -14.96 17.90 -4.43
N ALA A 502 -15.27 18.02 -5.73
CA ALA A 502 -14.49 17.42 -6.81
C ALA A 502 -13.01 17.88 -6.82
N LYS A 503 -12.72 19.07 -6.25
CA LYS A 503 -11.35 19.60 -6.15
C LYS A 503 -10.47 18.76 -5.23
N ASN A 504 -11.03 17.97 -4.32
CA ASN A 504 -10.26 17.10 -3.42
C ASN A 504 -9.61 15.90 -4.13
N PHE A 505 -9.98 15.65 -5.40
CA PHE A 505 -9.53 14.49 -6.16
C PHE A 505 -8.57 14.87 -7.28
N GLU A 506 -7.73 13.92 -7.69
CA GLU A 506 -6.80 14.08 -8.81
C GLU A 506 -7.53 14.38 -10.14
N ASN A 507 -8.72 13.80 -10.32
CA ASN A 507 -9.58 14.02 -11.48
C ASN A 507 -11.04 13.70 -11.15
N THR A 508 -11.92 14.18 -12.00
CA THR A 508 -13.38 14.06 -11.85
C THR A 508 -13.90 12.63 -12.05
N LEU A 509 -13.24 11.79 -12.85
CA LEU A 509 -13.60 10.37 -12.99
C LEU A 509 -13.45 9.64 -11.65
N VAL A 510 -12.34 9.88 -10.95
CA VAL A 510 -12.08 9.31 -9.63
C VAL A 510 -13.06 9.85 -8.60
N TRP A 511 -13.34 11.16 -8.60
CA TRP A 511 -14.36 11.75 -7.73
C TRP A 511 -15.74 11.08 -7.92
N ARG A 512 -16.21 10.97 -9.17
CA ARG A 512 -17.43 10.24 -9.53
C ARG A 512 -17.37 8.78 -9.08
N GLY A 513 -16.22 8.14 -9.22
CA GLY A 513 -16.00 6.77 -8.77
C GLY A 513 -16.03 6.59 -7.26
N THR A 514 -15.52 7.55 -6.50
CA THR A 514 -15.65 7.58 -5.04
C THR A 514 -17.11 7.73 -4.63
N MET A 515 -17.89 8.60 -5.28
CA MET A 515 -19.33 8.71 -5.03
C MET A 515 -20.07 7.39 -5.29
N LEU A 516 -19.84 6.77 -6.46
CA LEU A 516 -20.46 5.48 -6.82
C LEU A 516 -20.03 4.36 -5.87
N ARG A 517 -18.75 4.28 -5.51
CA ARG A 517 -18.23 3.30 -4.54
C ARG A 517 -18.87 3.50 -3.17
N ASN A 518 -18.95 4.73 -2.68
CA ASN A 518 -19.56 5.02 -1.38
C ASN A 518 -21.04 4.60 -1.35
N TRP A 519 -21.79 4.84 -2.43
CA TRP A 519 -23.17 4.39 -2.55
C TRP A 519 -23.33 2.88 -2.75
N LEU A 520 -22.39 2.23 -3.44
CA LEU A 520 -22.30 0.77 -3.48
C LEU A 520 -22.08 0.19 -2.08
N PHE A 521 -21.14 0.74 -1.31
CA PHE A 521 -20.93 0.35 0.09
C PHE A 521 -22.15 0.63 0.95
N HIS A 522 -22.82 1.77 0.73
CA HIS A 522 -24.05 2.12 1.42
C HIS A 522 -25.14 1.08 1.16
N GLY A 523 -25.37 0.70 -0.09
CA GLY A 523 -26.38 -0.31 -0.41
C GLY A 523 -26.05 -1.68 0.15
N TYR A 524 -24.76 -2.07 0.12
CA TYR A 524 -24.28 -3.27 0.78
C TYR A 524 -24.49 -3.23 2.31
N ASP A 525 -24.21 -2.09 2.95
CA ASP A 525 -24.45 -1.89 4.37
C ASP A 525 -25.94 -1.92 4.71
N TRP A 526 -26.78 -1.46 3.78
CA TRP A 526 -28.24 -1.43 3.86
C TRP A 526 -28.91 -2.66 3.22
N GLN A 527 -28.31 -3.84 3.38
CA GLN A 527 -28.91 -5.13 3.00
C GLN A 527 -29.35 -5.23 1.53
N GLY A 528 -28.59 -4.60 0.63
CA GLY A 528 -28.85 -4.61 -0.82
C GLY A 528 -29.77 -3.48 -1.30
N ASN A 529 -30.09 -2.48 -0.46
CA ASN A 529 -30.83 -1.32 -0.92
C ASN A 529 -29.91 -0.32 -1.65
N PHE A 530 -29.86 -0.43 -2.97
CA PHE A 530 -29.04 0.41 -3.85
C PHE A 530 -29.79 1.62 -4.44
N TYR A 531 -30.92 2.05 -3.87
CA TYR A 531 -31.69 3.18 -4.41
C TYR A 531 -30.86 4.47 -4.55
N GLY A 532 -30.04 4.78 -3.54
CA GLY A 532 -29.16 5.96 -3.61
C GLY A 532 -28.06 5.85 -4.67
N LEU A 533 -27.60 4.63 -4.97
CA LEU A 533 -26.68 4.40 -6.09
C LEU A 533 -27.36 4.71 -7.42
N GLN A 534 -28.61 4.27 -7.64
CA GLN A 534 -29.35 4.61 -8.86
C GLN A 534 -29.54 6.13 -9.00
N HIS A 535 -29.84 6.83 -7.91
CA HIS A 535 -29.97 8.30 -7.92
C HIS A 535 -28.66 9.00 -8.30
N VAL A 536 -27.54 8.62 -7.67
CA VAL A 536 -26.24 9.21 -8.00
C VAL A 536 -25.76 8.82 -9.39
N ALA A 537 -26.02 7.58 -9.83
CA ALA A 537 -25.73 7.15 -11.20
C ALA A 537 -26.52 8.00 -12.22
N LYS A 538 -27.81 8.28 -11.97
CA LYS A 538 -28.61 9.17 -12.81
C LYS A 538 -28.00 10.56 -12.97
N GLU A 539 -27.54 11.13 -11.85
CA GLU A 539 -26.91 12.45 -11.88
C GLU A 539 -25.56 12.44 -12.59
N ILE A 540 -24.68 11.49 -12.27
CA ILE A 540 -23.38 11.33 -12.93
C ILE A 540 -23.56 11.14 -14.44
N ALA A 541 -24.59 10.41 -14.86
CA ALA A 541 -24.91 10.18 -16.26
C ALA A 541 -25.45 11.44 -16.97
N SER A 542 -25.98 12.42 -16.23
CA SER A 542 -26.43 13.70 -16.76
C SER A 542 -25.29 14.72 -16.92
N TRP A 543 -24.16 14.48 -16.26
CA TRP A 543 -22.97 15.32 -16.38
C TRP A 543 -22.18 15.04 -17.65
N PRO A 544 -21.43 16.03 -18.18
CA PRO A 544 -20.52 15.80 -19.30
C PRO A 544 -19.53 14.65 -19.01
N PRO A 545 -19.04 13.93 -20.03
CA PRO A 545 -18.07 12.86 -19.80
C PRO A 545 -16.79 13.40 -19.13
N PRO A 546 -16.15 12.63 -18.23
CA PRO A 546 -15.04 13.13 -17.43
C PRO A 546 -13.83 13.48 -18.30
N CYS A 547 -13.15 14.56 -17.95
CA CYS A 547 -11.96 15.08 -18.60
C CYS A 547 -10.85 14.02 -18.55
N GLY A 548 -10.21 13.75 -19.68
CA GLY A 548 -9.07 12.82 -19.76
C GLY A 548 -7.77 13.35 -19.16
N SER A 549 -7.77 14.60 -18.68
CA SER A 549 -6.58 15.27 -18.15
C SER A 549 -5.44 15.26 -19.19
N ASP A 550 -4.18 15.21 -18.75
CA ASP A 550 -3.00 15.01 -19.60
C ASP A 550 -2.77 13.51 -19.92
N ARG A 551 -3.57 12.64 -19.30
CA ARG A 551 -3.44 11.19 -19.43
C ARG A 551 -4.13 10.64 -20.67
N ARG A 552 -5.04 11.41 -21.29
CA ARG A 552 -5.81 10.90 -22.42
C ARG A 552 -6.24 11.98 -23.41
N ALA A 553 -5.90 11.75 -24.68
CA ALA A 553 -6.49 12.41 -25.83
C ALA A 553 -7.70 11.62 -26.35
N PHE A 554 -8.70 12.33 -26.86
CA PHE A 554 -9.91 11.73 -27.43
C PHE A 554 -10.02 12.02 -28.91
N LYS A 555 -10.20 10.96 -29.70
CA LYS A 555 -10.50 11.03 -31.13
C LYS A 555 -11.92 11.56 -31.36
N PRO A 556 -12.22 12.17 -32.53
CA PRO A 556 -13.53 12.72 -32.85
C PRO A 556 -14.71 11.75 -32.65
N ILE A 557 -14.50 10.44 -32.86
CA ILE A 557 -15.49 9.38 -32.65
C ILE A 557 -15.99 9.26 -31.20
N ASN A 558 -15.32 9.87 -30.23
CA ASN A 558 -15.77 9.94 -28.84
C ASN A 558 -16.80 11.05 -28.60
N GLU A 559 -17.14 11.84 -29.63
CA GLU A 559 -18.19 12.87 -29.60
C GLU A 559 -18.02 13.89 -28.47
N ARG A 560 -16.77 14.16 -28.09
CA ARG A 560 -16.40 15.15 -27.08
C ARG A 560 -16.65 16.55 -27.63
N LYS A 561 -17.30 17.40 -26.84
CA LYS A 561 -17.37 18.83 -27.13
C LYS A 561 -16.18 19.58 -26.55
N TRP A 562 -15.70 20.55 -27.33
CA TRP A 562 -14.57 21.40 -27.00
C TRP A 562 -15.00 22.86 -27.04
N TYR A 563 -14.76 23.59 -25.96
CA TYR A 563 -15.09 25.00 -25.82
C TYR A 563 -13.82 25.84 -25.73
N GLY A 564 -13.85 27.06 -26.25
CA GLY A 564 -12.72 27.95 -26.17
C GLY A 564 -13.00 29.34 -26.70
N ASN A 565 -11.94 30.05 -27.07
CA ASN A 565 -12.01 31.36 -27.70
C ASN A 565 -11.58 31.28 -29.18
N HIS A 566 -12.10 32.17 -30.02
CA HIS A 566 -11.79 32.20 -31.45
C HIS A 566 -10.37 32.66 -31.80
N PHE A 567 -9.56 33.08 -30.81
CA PHE A 567 -8.19 33.54 -31.00
C PHE A 567 -7.25 32.38 -31.36
N LEU A 568 -7.30 32.02 -32.63
CA LEU A 568 -6.42 31.10 -33.33
C LEU A 568 -5.97 31.76 -34.64
N ALA A 569 -5.71 33.07 -34.63
CA ALA A 569 -5.07 33.73 -35.76
C ALA A 569 -3.57 33.42 -35.66
N GLU A 570 -3.08 32.62 -36.60
CA GLU A 570 -1.66 32.33 -36.80
C GLU A 570 -0.85 33.62 -36.89
N GLY A 571 0.22 33.73 -36.07
CA GLY A 571 1.23 34.78 -36.18
C GLY A 571 1.25 35.85 -35.09
N ASP A 572 0.26 35.92 -34.19
CA ASP A 572 0.29 36.87 -33.06
C ASP A 572 0.68 36.11 -31.77
N GLU A 573 1.97 36.17 -31.40
CA GLU A 573 2.54 35.53 -30.20
C GLU A 573 1.82 35.93 -28.89
N ASN A 574 1.01 36.99 -28.92
CA ASN A 574 0.27 37.53 -27.79
C ASN A 574 -1.18 37.01 -27.65
N LYS A 575 -1.66 36.12 -28.54
CA LYS A 575 -3.04 35.60 -28.51
C LYS A 575 -3.08 34.10 -28.30
N ILE A 576 -3.29 33.68 -27.06
CA ILE A 576 -3.31 32.27 -26.66
C ILE A 576 -4.73 31.73 -26.80
N GLY A 577 -4.93 30.91 -27.84
CA GLY A 577 -6.12 30.09 -27.99
C GLY A 577 -6.12 28.94 -27.01
N ILE A 578 -7.25 28.71 -26.34
CA ILE A 578 -7.45 27.52 -25.50
C ILE A 578 -8.65 26.73 -25.97
N SER A 579 -8.58 25.41 -25.80
CA SER A 579 -9.70 24.50 -26.01
C SER A 579 -9.80 23.56 -24.82
N VAL A 580 -10.92 23.65 -24.11
CA VAL A 580 -11.22 22.87 -22.90
C VAL A 580 -12.41 21.96 -23.17
N CYS A 581 -12.44 20.78 -22.55
CA CYS A 581 -13.56 19.87 -22.71
C CYS A 581 -14.84 20.41 -22.04
N GLU A 582 -16.00 19.90 -22.45
CA GLU A 582 -17.33 20.25 -21.90
C GLU A 582 -17.40 20.18 -20.37
N GLU A 583 -16.74 19.22 -19.75
CA GLU A 583 -16.69 19.13 -18.29
C GLU A 583 -15.96 20.33 -17.68
N CYS A 584 -14.76 20.65 -18.16
CA CYS A 584 -14.00 21.78 -17.65
C CYS A 584 -14.71 23.11 -17.92
N PHE A 585 -15.39 23.24 -19.06
CA PHE A 585 -16.25 24.39 -19.33
C PHE A 585 -17.39 24.49 -18.31
N THR A 586 -18.12 23.38 -18.09
CA THR A 586 -19.27 23.35 -17.18
C THR A 586 -18.90 23.66 -15.74
N HIS A 587 -17.75 23.16 -15.25
CA HIS A 587 -17.36 23.34 -13.85
C HIS A 587 -16.60 24.63 -13.55
N TYR A 588 -15.81 25.16 -14.49
CA TYR A 588 -14.89 26.27 -14.20
C TYR A 588 -15.21 27.56 -14.97
N ILE A 589 -15.97 27.50 -16.05
CA ILE A 589 -16.21 28.66 -16.94
C ILE A 589 -17.67 29.06 -16.97
N LYS A 590 -18.59 28.10 -17.00
CA LYS A 590 -20.03 28.36 -17.09
C LYS A 590 -20.51 29.18 -15.89
N GLY A 591 -21.30 30.22 -16.15
CA GLY A 591 -21.75 31.19 -15.14
C GLY A 591 -20.72 32.24 -14.74
N SER A 592 -19.48 32.17 -15.25
CA SER A 592 -18.45 33.17 -14.97
C SER A 592 -18.53 34.38 -15.92
N PRO A 593 -17.96 35.54 -15.56
CA PRO A 593 -17.76 36.68 -16.46
C PRO A 593 -17.06 36.35 -17.79
N LEU A 594 -16.29 35.25 -17.84
CA LEU A 594 -15.57 34.81 -19.03
C LEU A 594 -16.34 33.78 -19.88
N GLU A 595 -17.57 33.40 -19.50
CA GLU A 595 -18.35 32.39 -20.23
C GLU A 595 -18.53 32.75 -21.71
N TRP A 596 -18.94 33.98 -22.02
CA TRP A 596 -19.14 34.41 -23.41
C TRP A 596 -17.84 34.41 -24.22
N PHE A 597 -16.69 34.56 -23.55
CA PHE A 597 -15.38 34.67 -24.18
C PHE A 597 -14.75 33.29 -24.47
N VAL A 598 -14.91 32.33 -23.56
CA VAL A 598 -14.33 30.96 -23.65
C VAL A 598 -15.39 29.91 -23.97
N GLY A 599 -16.66 30.29 -24.12
CA GLY A 599 -17.78 29.38 -24.36
C GLY A 599 -18.13 29.14 -25.82
N VAL A 600 -17.25 29.53 -26.75
CA VAL A 600 -17.44 29.22 -28.17
C VAL A 600 -17.24 27.73 -28.39
N ASP A 601 -18.18 27.06 -29.06
CA ASP A 601 -18.01 25.67 -29.48
C ASP A 601 -16.96 25.58 -30.61
N LEU A 602 -15.86 24.89 -30.32
CA LEU A 602 -14.73 24.65 -31.20
C LEU A 602 -14.62 23.17 -31.59
N SER A 603 -15.66 22.37 -31.40
CA SER A 603 -15.59 20.92 -31.58
C SER A 603 -15.15 20.53 -32.99
N ASP A 604 -15.81 21.04 -34.03
CA ASP A 604 -15.47 20.74 -35.44
C ASP A 604 -14.05 21.20 -35.80
N LYS A 605 -13.68 22.40 -35.33
CA LYS A 605 -12.35 22.97 -35.56
C LYS A 605 -11.24 22.17 -34.86
N THR A 606 -11.49 21.72 -33.63
CA THR A 606 -10.54 20.93 -32.85
C THR A 606 -10.39 19.54 -33.46
N ASN A 607 -11.51 18.90 -33.81
CA ASN A 607 -11.54 17.56 -34.38
C ASN A 607 -10.91 17.51 -35.79
N SER A 608 -11.11 18.54 -36.62
CA SER A 608 -10.47 18.63 -37.95
C SER A 608 -8.96 18.86 -37.87
N ARG A 609 -8.48 19.64 -36.89
CA ARG A 609 -7.04 19.89 -36.68
C ARG A 609 -6.32 18.69 -36.03
N HIS A 610 -7.03 17.92 -35.21
CA HIS A 610 -6.48 16.83 -34.43
C HIS A 610 -7.26 15.51 -34.66
N PRO A 611 -7.18 14.93 -35.88
CA PRO A 611 -7.91 13.71 -36.22
C PRO A 611 -7.50 12.50 -35.35
N ASP A 612 -6.24 12.45 -34.91
CA ASP A 612 -5.71 11.40 -34.02
C ASP A 612 -6.07 11.59 -32.55
N GLY A 613 -6.74 12.70 -32.24
CA GLY A 613 -7.31 13.02 -30.93
C GLY A 613 -6.72 14.25 -30.27
N PHE A 614 -7.49 14.82 -29.36
CA PHE A 614 -7.15 16.03 -28.63
C PHE A 614 -7.29 15.86 -27.12
N ALA A 615 -6.37 16.47 -26.36
CA ALA A 615 -6.38 16.48 -24.90
C ALA A 615 -6.74 17.88 -24.39
N CYS A 616 -7.50 17.93 -23.29
CA CYS A 616 -7.95 19.18 -22.68
C CYS A 616 -6.77 20.07 -22.29
N ASN A 617 -6.85 21.38 -22.57
CA ASN A 617 -5.80 22.32 -22.23
C ASN A 617 -5.69 22.66 -20.73
N VAL A 618 -6.62 22.19 -19.89
CA VAL A 618 -6.51 22.30 -18.42
C VAL A 618 -6.38 20.93 -17.76
N PRO A 619 -5.28 20.19 -18.02
CA PRO A 619 -5.17 18.81 -17.61
C PRO A 619 -5.00 18.64 -16.09
N THR A 620 -4.27 19.53 -15.43
CA THR A 620 -3.92 19.37 -14.01
C THR A 620 -4.86 20.15 -13.09
N ARG A 621 -4.92 19.76 -11.81
CA ARG A 621 -5.62 20.52 -10.77
C ARG A 621 -5.16 21.99 -10.76
N ARG A 622 -3.84 22.23 -10.74
CA ARG A 622 -3.28 23.59 -10.80
C ARG A 622 -3.76 24.40 -11.99
N THR A 623 -3.78 23.82 -13.20
CA THR A 623 -4.28 24.54 -14.38
C THR A 623 -5.76 24.86 -14.29
N ARG A 624 -6.55 24.00 -13.65
CA ARG A 624 -7.97 24.23 -13.41
C ARG A 624 -8.19 25.32 -12.35
N ASP A 625 -7.40 25.33 -11.28
CA ASP A 625 -7.46 26.36 -10.23
C ASP A 625 -7.09 27.75 -10.76
N GLU A 626 -6.05 27.86 -11.61
CA GLU A 626 -5.67 29.13 -12.24
C GLU A 626 -6.73 29.62 -13.23
N LEU A 627 -7.41 28.70 -13.94
CA LEU A 627 -8.52 29.05 -14.82
C LEU A 627 -9.73 29.52 -14.01
N ASP A 628 -10.09 28.81 -12.93
CA ASP A 628 -11.17 29.18 -12.00
C ASP A 628 -10.92 30.57 -11.41
N ALA A 629 -9.71 30.85 -10.94
CA ALA A 629 -9.33 32.17 -10.43
C ALA A 629 -9.46 33.26 -11.50
N ALA A 630 -9.01 33.01 -12.73
CA ALA A 630 -9.15 33.96 -13.83
C ALA A 630 -10.62 34.20 -14.22
N CYS A 631 -11.45 33.15 -14.18
CA CYS A 631 -12.89 33.23 -14.39
C CYS A 631 -13.58 34.06 -13.31
N GLN A 632 -13.24 33.86 -12.04
CA GLN A 632 -13.76 34.65 -10.92
C GLN A 632 -13.36 36.12 -11.00
N GLU A 633 -12.12 36.41 -11.41
CA GLU A 633 -11.60 37.77 -11.57
C GLU A 633 -12.06 38.46 -12.87
N GLY A 634 -12.64 37.71 -13.81
CA GLY A 634 -12.94 38.20 -15.16
C GLY A 634 -11.69 38.56 -15.98
N ASN A 635 -10.52 38.02 -15.63
CA ASN A 635 -9.23 38.37 -16.24
C ASN A 635 -8.58 37.17 -16.94
N PHE A 636 -8.99 36.91 -18.18
CA PHE A 636 -8.43 35.82 -18.98
C PHE A 636 -6.93 35.97 -19.25
N LEU A 637 -6.41 37.20 -19.34
CA LEU A 637 -5.01 37.46 -19.68
C LEU A 637 -4.04 36.84 -18.66
N ARG A 638 -4.43 36.83 -17.38
CA ARG A 638 -3.66 36.17 -16.32
C ARG A 638 -3.50 34.67 -16.60
N PHE A 639 -4.61 33.98 -16.88
CA PHE A 639 -4.58 32.55 -17.21
C PHE A 639 -3.80 32.29 -18.51
N ALA A 640 -4.01 33.12 -19.53
CA ALA A 640 -3.28 33.04 -20.79
C ALA A 640 -1.76 33.11 -20.56
N ASN A 641 -1.26 34.10 -19.81
CA ASN A 641 0.16 34.24 -19.50
C ASN A 641 0.73 33.01 -18.74
N TYR A 642 -0.01 32.53 -17.74
CA TYR A 642 0.36 31.31 -17.02
C TYR A 642 0.42 30.10 -17.96
N PHE A 643 -0.58 29.94 -18.83
CA PHE A 643 -0.68 28.82 -19.76
C PHE A 643 0.39 28.85 -20.85
N ALA A 644 0.73 30.03 -21.40
CA ALA A 644 1.88 30.19 -22.31
C ALA A 644 3.19 29.79 -21.64
N ARG A 645 3.43 30.30 -20.42
CA ARG A 645 4.64 29.96 -19.66
C ARG A 645 4.74 28.45 -19.44
N ARG A 646 3.62 27.82 -19.07
CA ARG A 646 3.54 26.36 -18.91
C ARG A 646 3.85 25.61 -20.21
N ARG A 647 3.19 25.94 -21.32
CA ARG A 647 3.45 25.30 -22.63
C ARG A 647 4.88 25.51 -23.11
N GLY A 648 5.42 26.73 -22.95
CA GLY A 648 6.81 27.04 -23.32
C GLY A 648 7.83 26.27 -22.47
N CYS A 649 7.55 26.06 -21.18
CA CYS A 649 8.38 25.20 -20.33
C CYS A 649 8.26 23.72 -20.72
N GLU A 650 7.04 23.23 -20.98
CA GLU A 650 6.78 21.84 -21.39
C GLU A 650 7.46 21.50 -22.72
N ALA A 651 7.34 22.36 -23.74
CA ALA A 651 7.99 22.16 -25.03
C ALA A 651 9.52 22.10 -24.90
N ARG A 652 10.10 22.97 -24.05
CA ARG A 652 11.54 22.92 -23.74
C ARG A 652 11.92 21.65 -23.00
N ARG A 653 11.10 21.20 -22.07
CA ARG A 653 11.33 19.95 -21.33
C ARG A 653 11.31 18.74 -22.26
N GLN A 654 10.32 18.63 -23.15
CA GLN A 654 10.25 17.56 -24.15
C GLN A 654 11.48 17.58 -25.08
N ALA A 655 11.91 18.77 -25.52
CA ALA A 655 13.12 18.90 -26.32
C ALA A 655 14.37 18.40 -25.57
N ILE A 656 14.50 18.70 -24.27
CA ILE A 656 15.60 18.19 -23.44
C ILE A 656 15.50 16.69 -23.20
N ASP A 657 14.30 16.15 -22.97
CA ASP A 657 14.11 14.71 -22.78
C ASP A 657 14.53 13.95 -24.06
N ASN A 658 14.23 14.49 -25.24
CA ASN A 658 14.71 13.94 -26.52
C ASN A 658 16.24 13.99 -26.62
N LEU A 659 16.86 15.12 -26.27
CA LEU A 659 18.33 15.24 -26.21
C LEU A 659 18.95 14.24 -25.22
N CYS A 660 18.32 14.03 -24.05
CA CYS A 660 18.77 13.03 -23.08
C CYS A 660 18.70 11.61 -23.66
N ASN A 661 17.61 11.29 -24.38
CA ASN A 661 17.42 9.98 -25.00
C ASN A 661 18.43 9.73 -26.12
N GLU A 662 18.65 10.73 -26.99
CA GLU A 662 19.67 10.67 -28.04
C GLU A 662 21.06 10.47 -27.44
N GLN A 663 21.41 11.24 -26.39
CA GLN A 663 22.69 11.10 -25.71
C GLN A 663 22.85 9.72 -25.06
N ALA A 664 21.80 9.21 -24.41
CA ALA A 664 21.82 7.87 -23.82
C ALA A 664 21.98 6.79 -24.89
N GLN A 665 21.38 6.96 -26.07
CA GLN A 665 21.54 6.03 -27.18
C GLN A 665 22.97 6.05 -27.76
N ARG A 666 23.57 7.23 -27.93
CA ARG A 666 24.97 7.38 -28.34
C ARG A 666 25.93 6.71 -27.37
N GLN A 667 25.75 6.92 -26.06
CA GLN A 667 26.57 6.25 -25.04
C GLN A 667 26.46 4.72 -25.08
N ARG A 668 25.25 4.18 -25.33
CA ARG A 668 25.09 2.72 -25.49
C ARG A 668 25.84 2.20 -26.71
N GLN A 669 25.87 2.96 -27.80
CA GLN A 669 26.64 2.61 -28.99
C GLN A 669 28.15 2.66 -28.72
N ASP A 670 28.65 3.70 -28.06
CA ASP A 670 30.07 3.84 -27.72
C ASP A 670 30.55 2.71 -26.79
N VAL A 671 29.74 2.35 -25.79
CA VAL A 671 30.02 1.20 -24.91
C VAL A 671 30.04 -0.11 -25.69
N ALA A 672 29.14 -0.30 -26.65
CA ALA A 672 29.13 -1.48 -27.51
C ALA A 672 30.40 -1.56 -28.38
N VAL A 673 30.85 -0.44 -28.94
CA VAL A 673 32.10 -0.36 -29.72
C VAL A 673 33.31 -0.65 -28.85
N LEU A 674 33.40 -0.08 -27.65
CA LEU A 674 34.49 -0.36 -26.70
C LEU A 674 34.52 -1.84 -26.28
N ASN A 675 33.35 -2.44 -26.02
CA ASN A 675 33.27 -3.87 -25.71
C ASN A 675 33.73 -4.73 -26.89
N MET A 676 33.37 -4.37 -28.12
CA MET A 676 33.83 -5.07 -29.33
C MET A 676 35.35 -4.92 -29.53
N GLN A 677 35.91 -3.73 -29.31
CA GLN A 677 37.36 -3.50 -29.36
C GLN A 677 38.10 -4.29 -28.28
N ASN A 678 37.58 -4.34 -27.05
CA ASN A 678 38.14 -5.15 -25.98
C ASN A 678 38.10 -6.65 -26.29
N GLN A 679 37.01 -7.14 -26.90
CA GLN A 679 36.93 -8.51 -27.39
C GLN A 679 37.95 -8.80 -28.49
N MET A 680 38.09 -7.91 -29.48
CA MET A 680 39.11 -8.03 -30.54
C MET A 680 40.54 -8.00 -29.99
N ALA A 681 40.83 -7.12 -29.03
CA ALA A 681 42.12 -7.06 -28.37
C ALA A 681 42.42 -8.35 -27.58
N SER A 682 41.42 -8.91 -26.90
CA SER A 682 41.53 -10.20 -26.21
C SER A 682 41.80 -11.36 -27.18
N ILE A 683 41.09 -11.39 -28.33
CA ILE A 683 41.31 -12.39 -29.38
C ILE A 683 42.73 -12.27 -29.95
N ASN A 684 43.20 -11.06 -30.25
CA ASN A 684 44.55 -10.82 -30.77
C ASN A 684 45.63 -11.25 -29.75
N LEU A 685 45.42 -10.96 -28.46
CA LEU A 685 46.32 -11.41 -27.39
C LEU A 685 46.33 -12.94 -27.30
N MET A 686 45.16 -13.59 -27.36
CA MET A 686 45.05 -15.04 -27.34
C MET A 686 45.71 -15.69 -28.57
N GLN A 687 45.60 -15.08 -29.75
CA GLN A 687 46.31 -15.52 -30.95
C GLN A 687 47.83 -15.37 -30.81
N GLN A 688 48.33 -14.27 -30.23
CA GLN A 688 49.75 -14.09 -29.93
C GLN A 688 50.24 -15.14 -28.93
N LEU A 689 49.49 -15.40 -27.86
CA LEU A 689 49.82 -16.43 -26.88
C LEU A 689 49.82 -17.82 -27.51
N ASN A 690 48.86 -18.15 -28.38
CA ASN A 690 48.84 -19.41 -29.11
C ASN A 690 50.00 -19.53 -30.09
N ALA A 691 50.37 -18.45 -30.79
CA ALA A 691 51.55 -18.44 -31.67
C ALA A 691 52.85 -18.65 -30.87
N ASN A 692 52.96 -18.04 -29.69
CA ASN A 692 54.10 -18.22 -28.78
C ASN A 692 54.13 -19.61 -28.13
N MET A 693 52.96 -20.17 -27.81
CA MET A 693 52.86 -21.54 -27.30
C MET A 693 53.21 -22.55 -28.40
N ASN A 694 52.77 -22.33 -29.63
CA ASN A 694 53.12 -23.18 -30.77
C ASN A 694 54.61 -23.10 -31.13
N SER A 695 55.24 -21.93 -31.02
CA SER A 695 56.70 -21.81 -31.19
C SER A 695 57.47 -22.55 -30.09
N THR A 696 56.96 -22.54 -28.86
CA THR A 696 57.53 -23.27 -27.71
C THR A 696 57.36 -24.79 -27.86
N ILE A 697 56.21 -25.26 -28.34
CA ILE A 697 55.91 -26.70 -28.54
C ILE A 697 56.68 -27.29 -29.73
N MET A 698 56.98 -26.51 -30.79
CA MET A 698 57.72 -27.00 -31.96
C MET A 698 59.25 -27.14 -31.75
N GLY A 699 59.75 -27.02 -30.52
CA GLY A 699 61.10 -27.51 -30.19
C GLY A 699 62.26 -26.71 -30.76
N ILE A 700 62.05 -25.45 -31.16
CA ILE A 700 63.14 -24.48 -31.30
C ILE A 700 63.32 -23.81 -29.94
N GLY A 701 64.06 -24.50 -29.07
CA GLY A 701 64.42 -23.99 -27.76
C GLY A 701 65.32 -22.75 -27.86
N GLY A 702 64.92 -21.71 -27.13
CA GLY A 702 65.85 -20.77 -26.50
C GLY A 702 66.21 -19.51 -27.28
N SER A 703 65.28 -18.56 -27.44
CA SER A 703 65.59 -17.11 -27.48
C SER A 703 64.37 -16.16 -27.52
N VAL A 704 63.25 -16.47 -26.85
CA VAL A 704 62.11 -15.50 -26.78
C VAL A 704 61.53 -15.33 -25.36
N ALA A 705 61.87 -16.22 -24.41
CA ALA A 705 61.50 -16.02 -23.00
C ALA A 705 62.20 -14.81 -22.35
N GLU A 706 63.28 -14.28 -22.95
CA GLU A 706 63.90 -13.01 -22.53
C GLU A 706 63.27 -11.76 -23.19
N ALA A 707 62.34 -11.90 -24.14
CA ALA A 707 61.68 -10.76 -24.79
C ALA A 707 60.35 -10.35 -24.13
N ALA A 708 59.82 -11.14 -23.19
CA ALA A 708 58.56 -10.85 -22.49
C ALA A 708 58.74 -10.20 -21.11
N ALA A 709 59.97 -10.04 -20.63
CA ALA A 709 60.25 -9.51 -19.29
C ALA A 709 61.45 -8.54 -19.24
N ALA A 710 61.75 -7.84 -20.34
CA ALA A 710 62.62 -6.68 -20.29
C ALA A 710 61.77 -5.41 -20.11
N ASP A 711 61.68 -4.91 -18.88
CA ASP A 711 61.22 -3.55 -18.56
C ASP A 711 62.18 -2.56 -19.25
N HIS A 712 61.90 -2.24 -20.52
CA HIS A 712 62.67 -1.28 -21.32
C HIS A 712 62.36 0.17 -20.91
N GLY A 713 62.31 0.48 -19.61
CA GLY A 713 62.49 1.82 -19.02
C GLY A 713 61.57 2.96 -19.48
N GLN A 714 60.71 2.78 -20.48
CA GLN A 714 59.78 3.79 -20.95
C GLN A 714 58.53 3.72 -20.10
N ARG A 715 58.58 4.45 -18.98
CA ARG A 715 57.38 4.73 -18.21
C ARG A 715 56.68 5.93 -18.79
N TYR A 716 55.39 5.76 -19.06
CA TYR A 716 54.52 6.79 -19.57
C TYR A 716 53.84 7.52 -18.41
N GLY A 717 53.52 8.78 -18.62
CA GLY A 717 52.90 9.65 -17.63
C GLY A 717 53.20 11.11 -17.92
N ASN A 718 52.73 11.96 -17.03
CA ASN A 718 53.03 13.39 -17.01
C ASN A 718 53.13 13.84 -15.53
N PRO A 719 53.47 15.11 -15.24
CA PRO A 719 53.62 15.57 -13.86
C PRO A 719 52.34 15.48 -13.03
N THR A 720 51.18 15.44 -13.67
CA THR A 720 49.85 15.42 -13.02
C THR A 720 49.48 14.04 -12.49
N VAL A 721 49.92 12.96 -13.16
CA VAL A 721 49.57 11.57 -12.80
C VAL A 721 50.75 10.68 -12.44
N GLY A 722 51.97 11.17 -12.61
CA GLY A 722 53.21 10.44 -12.38
C GLY A 722 53.63 9.61 -13.61
N TYR A 723 54.94 9.50 -13.82
CA TYR A 723 55.56 8.75 -14.92
C TYR A 723 55.75 7.28 -14.57
N GLY A 724 54.72 6.63 -13.98
CA GLY A 724 54.82 5.27 -13.45
C GLY A 724 54.23 4.20 -14.36
N PHE A 725 53.53 4.58 -15.43
CA PHE A 725 52.65 3.68 -16.17
C PHE A 725 53.43 2.91 -17.25
N LEU A 726 53.21 1.59 -17.30
CA LEU A 726 53.85 0.72 -18.29
C LEU A 726 53.32 0.92 -19.71
N THR A 727 52.20 1.63 -19.88
CA THR A 727 51.61 1.92 -21.20
C THR A 727 51.13 3.37 -21.30
N PRO A 728 51.13 3.97 -22.51
CA PRO A 728 50.58 5.31 -22.75
C PRO A 728 49.10 5.39 -22.37
N ASN A 729 48.36 4.30 -22.59
CA ASN A 729 46.94 4.22 -22.26
C ASN A 729 46.70 4.23 -20.74
N GLY A 730 47.58 3.60 -19.95
CA GLY A 730 47.52 3.66 -18.49
C GLY A 730 47.71 5.08 -17.95
N ALA A 731 48.66 5.82 -18.53
CA ALA A 731 48.88 7.24 -18.20
C ALA A 731 47.70 8.13 -18.61
N ALA A 732 47.13 7.92 -19.80
CA ALA A 732 45.98 8.68 -20.28
C ALA A 732 44.72 8.43 -19.44
N ALA A 733 44.49 7.17 -19.00
CA ALA A 733 43.38 6.83 -18.13
C ALA A 733 43.49 7.49 -16.75
N ALA A 734 44.70 7.50 -16.17
CA ALA A 734 44.94 8.23 -14.92
C ALA A 734 44.73 9.75 -15.09
N GLN A 735 45.11 10.32 -16.24
CA GLN A 735 44.94 11.75 -16.50
C GLN A 735 43.46 12.11 -16.59
N ALA A 736 42.68 11.30 -17.30
CA ALA A 736 41.23 11.45 -17.36
C ALA A 736 40.57 11.37 -15.98
N GLN A 737 41.10 10.55 -15.06
CA GLN A 737 40.61 10.45 -13.69
C GLN A 737 40.92 11.70 -12.86
N VAL A 738 42.12 12.28 -13.02
CA VAL A 738 42.49 13.55 -12.35
C VAL A 738 41.69 14.72 -12.94
N ASP A 739 41.54 14.81 -14.24
CA ASP A 739 40.73 15.85 -14.91
C ASP A 739 39.25 15.78 -14.49
N ALA A 740 38.72 14.56 -14.31
CA ALA A 740 37.37 14.35 -13.78
C ALA A 740 37.22 14.83 -12.31
N SER A 741 38.29 14.73 -11.50
CA SER A 741 38.28 15.15 -10.10
C SER A 741 38.36 16.67 -9.91
N VAL A 742 39.09 17.37 -10.79
CA VAL A 742 39.27 18.82 -10.74
C VAL A 742 38.02 19.56 -11.25
N ARG A 743 37.28 18.98 -12.21
CA ARG A 743 36.11 19.63 -12.84
C ARG A 743 34.81 19.55 -12.04
N ASN A 744 34.74 18.74 -10.99
CA ASN A 744 33.57 18.67 -10.10
C ASN A 744 33.42 19.90 -9.17
N ARG A 745 34.34 20.88 -9.22
CA ARG A 745 34.34 22.04 -8.30
C ARG A 745 33.84 23.37 -8.88
N GLY A 746 33.43 23.45 -10.14
CA GLY A 746 32.87 24.69 -10.66
C GLY A 746 32.11 24.53 -11.96
N GLN A 747 30.78 24.62 -11.91
CA GLN A 747 29.99 25.00 -13.08
C GLN A 747 28.73 25.76 -12.65
N THR A 748 28.79 27.06 -12.91
CA THR A 748 27.67 28.00 -13.01
C THR A 748 26.86 27.73 -14.29
N GLY A 749 25.57 28.06 -14.27
CA GLY A 749 24.56 27.63 -15.24
C GLY A 749 24.82 28.00 -16.70
N VAL A 750 24.48 27.07 -17.60
CA VAL A 750 24.60 27.22 -19.05
C VAL A 750 23.24 27.63 -19.65
N SER A 751 23.26 28.66 -20.49
CA SER A 751 22.12 29.17 -21.27
C SER A 751 21.90 28.35 -22.54
N ARG A 752 20.63 28.21 -22.97
CA ARG A 752 20.20 27.46 -24.17
C ARG A 752 20.73 28.04 -25.49
N ALA A 753 21.10 29.32 -25.55
CA ALA A 753 21.52 29.98 -26.79
C ALA A 753 22.88 29.48 -27.32
N ASP A 754 23.70 28.87 -26.46
CA ASP A 754 25.09 28.50 -26.79
C ASP A 754 25.27 26.99 -27.06
N PHE A 755 24.19 26.20 -26.99
CA PHE A 755 24.28 24.74 -27.09
C PHE A 755 24.20 24.25 -28.54
N LYS A 756 25.35 23.79 -29.08
CA LYS A 756 25.43 22.93 -30.28
C LYS A 756 25.99 21.57 -29.83
N PRO A 757 25.26 20.45 -30.00
CA PRO A 757 25.77 19.15 -29.60
C PRO A 757 26.82 18.70 -30.63
N SER A 758 28.10 18.81 -30.29
CA SER A 758 29.19 18.39 -31.18
C SER A 758 29.91 17.10 -30.75
N GLY A 759 29.49 16.41 -29.68
CA GLY A 759 30.18 15.19 -29.18
C GLY A 759 29.33 14.16 -28.42
N SER A 760 29.98 13.04 -28.04
CA SER A 760 29.46 11.98 -27.14
C SER A 760 30.16 11.98 -25.78
N THR A 761 30.74 13.11 -25.38
CA THR A 761 31.61 13.18 -24.21
C THR A 761 30.83 13.17 -22.89
N TRP A 762 31.56 12.89 -21.79
CA TRP A 762 31.03 13.06 -20.45
C TRP A 762 30.56 14.49 -20.17
N GLU A 763 31.24 15.48 -20.73
CA GLU A 763 30.92 16.91 -20.58
C GLU A 763 29.59 17.27 -21.22
N ASP A 764 29.34 16.78 -22.45
CA ASP A 764 28.06 16.96 -23.15
C ASP A 764 26.90 16.38 -22.31
N THR A 765 27.15 15.23 -21.67
CA THR A 765 26.17 14.56 -20.83
C THR A 765 25.86 15.35 -19.56
N GLN A 766 26.87 15.91 -18.89
CA GLN A 766 26.68 16.75 -17.70
C GLN A 766 25.92 18.05 -18.03
N GLN A 767 26.20 18.66 -19.19
CA GLN A 767 25.50 19.87 -19.64
C GLN A 767 24.02 19.60 -19.94
N VAL A 768 23.71 18.51 -20.65
CA VAL A 768 22.31 18.10 -20.92
C VAL A 768 21.57 17.82 -19.59
N LEU A 769 22.23 17.16 -18.63
CA LEU A 769 21.67 16.93 -17.29
C LEU A 769 21.48 18.23 -16.49
N ALA A 770 22.40 19.20 -16.60
CA ALA A 770 22.28 20.50 -15.96
C ALA A 770 21.10 21.31 -16.53
N LEU A 771 20.94 21.32 -17.85
CA LEU A 771 19.79 21.90 -18.53
C LEU A 771 18.49 21.22 -18.08
N ALA A 772 18.46 19.88 -18.02
CA ALA A 772 17.31 19.13 -17.51
C ALA A 772 16.96 19.50 -16.07
N ARG A 773 17.95 19.67 -15.19
CA ARG A 773 17.71 20.14 -13.81
C ARG A 773 17.13 21.56 -13.78
N ALA A 774 17.71 22.49 -14.55
CA ALA A 774 17.24 23.87 -14.59
C ALA A 774 15.78 23.97 -15.07
N ILE A 775 15.42 23.24 -16.14
CA ILE A 775 14.04 23.21 -16.63
C ILE A 775 13.10 22.50 -15.66
N ASN A 776 13.56 21.45 -14.96
CA ASN A 776 12.74 20.82 -13.93
C ASN A 776 12.45 21.77 -12.75
N VAL A 777 13.43 22.59 -12.32
CA VAL A 777 13.19 23.62 -11.30
C VAL A 777 12.16 24.65 -11.76
N GLU A 778 12.26 25.10 -13.02
CA GLU A 778 11.26 26.00 -13.60
C GLU A 778 9.88 25.35 -13.68
N TRP A 779 9.81 24.08 -14.09
CA TRP A 779 8.57 23.31 -14.16
C TRP A 779 7.93 23.12 -12.79
N ASP A 780 8.73 22.80 -11.77
CA ASP A 780 8.25 22.62 -10.40
C ASP A 780 7.74 23.94 -9.80
N ALA A 781 8.24 25.09 -10.24
CA ALA A 781 7.71 26.41 -9.88
C ALA A 781 6.39 26.76 -10.60
N ILE A 782 6.07 26.08 -11.70
CA ILE A 782 4.82 26.26 -12.48
C ILE A 782 3.74 25.24 -12.06
N LYS A 783 4.16 24.03 -11.67
CA LYS A 783 3.30 22.91 -11.27
C LYS A 783 2.53 23.20 -9.99
#